data_AF-A0A7T4YF87-F1
#
_entry.id   AF-A0A7T4YF87-F1
#
_cell.length_a   1.000
_cell.length_b   1.000
_cell.length_c   1.000
_cell.angle_alpha   90.00
_cell.angle_beta   90.00
_cell.angle_gamma   90.00
#
_symmetry.space_group_name_H-M   'P 1'
#
loop_
_entity.id
_entity.type
_entity.pdbx_description
1 polymer ?
#
loop_
_entity_poly.entity_id
_entity_poly.type
_entity_poly.pdbx_seq_one_letter_code
_entity_poly.pdbx_strand_id
1 'polypeptide(L)'
;MKVKTKIGLKMDYTGDVFCGRVMKIEESSLAKEGRVAELEEQMKVAKEAGYYVRLGGFKVYRVKGLDLQNFNERTTYEDSYAKVSRELYDIWGDQYFGMQFGESDASYLNLSGSHVFPYKRTRVGQAIDFLDHYQWYGVHTGNRILAHHNETLWPYACNDSATTMGGAQTFYRGNTNPRIHFAFFRGMGKQYGLLWQGGVSGNNVWKSKAHEEELRAEIRAAGLPVEPSKDGLYPLKIKGNRARRKLFNMNELKGCSIGMLRRMTYAMYCWNGMFMDYEIGALVWGARNEAPKVSPTGDMFNKFDKFVKTYGGPGPMVTPVAFLTDYYAGWRVPNKERKREIVWNCLPYENGDYMLLNLFNVVYPNHFNLPLHDSKRYMLPDTPYGDIVDALTHDVRQEILDRYGLVVIGTELKHDIETTRLKLDRFVEQGGQVVITAANAAKLYPEWGITSQVNKVKSGSVIAWHDGVKDKEAYSFDLINASSIPADAKVLAEINGQVAAFEVIKGEGSISCVLSPYGLNNKRLKMNWPPRKKEVQQKKKAALAWFKNLKPLGYTHEFSTLMQKVLDAKLSEQRLFSVGEKLSHIVNYKGEKEYLLTIMNDTLESQPFEIVSHIGNVESIQEIDLFDEYLKQNPSFFPFGYQDNLRQQNDNEDFIMGSDVRIFVVKLKADTSRILPEIELKDKPEKRLIAVKGIKSLRHQLMKWPSYKRYLEGVNLTGQMLLDTSDSWLYEEAKIFNREKIRFVIDARDIVAVKDFRNLINKMSYLEGAEEIVVNRINDSVKVLLNNNRIRVIDAGSDIVFVSKADQLPADDFSGDIVLNCLYDNWDDLYHDIRIVWENDLTGHLRGEQVSSENVSKAVVKKANQNRFISLRGDIEDLQTTIKDTDRFFERFGGINLDSRYVFASSIDRVKADAAWLKEKKISVVVDFSMVMDNYKGVTLLKQQPYQYEWGKKYAKDVFEKMHILGAKQAVFMLMSRGKNDLVRDSLREFSKIAVKNNVQITLRTRTGLMYRKAVEVLDSLGQKNVKIACSTMTDKDPVGVYKQDKGKNISMILLSSAGKGLDNIITYPVSMQMSGEINVKELSKQKVIQVLDGEYLSNDELERDLEFMGW
;
A
#
# COMPACT_ATOMS: atom_id res chain seq x y z
N MET A 1 -10.28 8.79 -23.96
CA MET A 1 -9.65 9.21 -22.70
C MET A 1 -8.17 9.46 -22.98
N LYS A 2 -7.86 10.54 -23.68
CA LYS A 2 -6.53 11.02 -24.04
C LYS A 2 -5.93 11.75 -22.85
N VAL A 3 -5.58 10.98 -21.82
CA VAL A 3 -4.81 11.52 -20.69
C VAL A 3 -3.33 11.43 -21.06
N LYS A 4 -2.60 12.54 -20.88
CA LYS A 4 -1.14 12.52 -20.88
C LYS A 4 -0.69 11.84 -19.60
N THR A 5 -0.11 10.65 -19.73
CA THR A 5 0.35 9.85 -18.59
C THR A 5 1.54 10.53 -17.92
N LYS A 6 1.91 10.10 -16.69
CA LYS A 6 3.10 10.61 -15.98
C LYS A 6 4.39 10.54 -16.81
N ILE A 7 4.48 9.63 -17.78
CA ILE A 7 5.62 9.45 -18.68
C ILE A 7 5.39 10.04 -20.09
N GLY A 8 4.41 10.91 -20.26
CA GLY A 8 4.17 11.61 -21.52
C GLY A 8 3.50 10.78 -22.63
N LEU A 9 3.29 9.47 -22.42
CA LEU A 9 2.50 8.64 -23.34
C LEU A 9 1.02 9.04 -23.31
N LYS A 10 0.37 9.03 -24.47
CA LYS A 10 -1.07 9.27 -24.60
C LYS A 10 -1.83 7.96 -24.42
N MET A 11 -2.88 7.97 -23.59
CA MET A 11 -3.87 6.90 -23.55
C MET A 11 -4.83 7.04 -24.75
N ASP A 12 -4.57 6.34 -25.85
CA ASP A 12 -5.53 6.26 -26.97
C ASP A 12 -5.92 4.79 -27.18
N TYR A 13 -7.11 4.43 -26.65
CA TYR A 13 -7.69 3.10 -26.79
C TYR A 13 -8.57 2.95 -28.04
N THR A 14 -8.68 4.01 -28.85
CA THR A 14 -9.51 4.09 -30.05
C THR A 14 -8.72 4.04 -31.36
N GLY A 15 -7.39 4.21 -31.30
CA GLY A 15 -6.47 4.07 -32.45
C GLY A 15 -5.60 2.79 -32.39
N ASP A 16 -4.49 2.77 -33.13
CA ASP A 16 -3.46 1.72 -33.06
C ASP A 16 -2.88 1.67 -31.64
N VAL A 17 -3.52 0.88 -30.78
CA VAL A 17 -3.06 0.58 -29.43
C VAL A 17 -1.61 0.13 -29.53
N PHE A 18 -0.72 0.84 -28.83
CA PHE A 18 0.67 0.46 -28.57
C PHE A 18 1.18 -0.72 -29.40
N CYS A 19 1.65 -0.47 -30.62
CA CYS A 19 2.22 -1.50 -31.49
C CYS A 19 3.71 -1.70 -31.15
N GLY A 20 4.00 -2.13 -29.92
CA GLY A 20 5.37 -2.29 -29.40
C GLY A 20 5.54 -3.58 -28.61
N ARG A 21 6.78 -4.11 -28.57
CA ARG A 21 7.13 -5.27 -27.74
C ARG A 21 7.86 -4.80 -26.48
N VAL A 22 7.50 -5.34 -25.33
CA VAL A 22 8.17 -5.01 -24.07
C VAL A 22 9.21 -6.08 -23.74
N MET A 23 10.48 -5.67 -23.68
CA MET A 23 11.57 -6.52 -23.22
C MET A 23 11.69 -6.43 -21.70
N LYS A 24 11.60 -7.58 -21.03
CA LYS A 24 11.98 -7.72 -19.63
C LYS A 24 13.46 -8.12 -19.55
N ILE A 25 14.30 -7.22 -19.06
CA ILE A 25 15.70 -7.56 -18.78
C ILE A 25 15.82 -7.98 -17.32
N GLU A 26 16.20 -9.23 -17.08
CA GLU A 26 16.48 -9.72 -15.73
C GLU A 26 17.69 -8.98 -15.14
N GLU A 27 17.54 -8.46 -13.93
CA GLU A 27 18.54 -7.64 -13.23
C GLU A 27 19.95 -8.26 -13.21
N SER A 28 20.05 -9.57 -12.96
CA SER A 28 21.36 -10.26 -12.96
C SER A 28 22.08 -10.29 -14.30
N SER A 29 21.37 -9.98 -15.38
CA SER A 29 21.95 -9.87 -16.71
C SER A 29 22.70 -8.56 -16.90
N LEU A 30 22.46 -7.53 -16.07
CA LEU A 30 23.12 -6.22 -16.13
C LEU A 30 23.92 -5.87 -14.87
N ALA A 31 23.73 -6.59 -13.76
CA ALA A 31 24.39 -6.34 -12.48
C ALA A 31 25.94 -6.55 -12.46
N LYS A 32 26.58 -6.74 -13.62
CA LYS A 32 28.04 -6.79 -13.76
C LYS A 32 28.53 -5.46 -14.32
N GLU A 33 29.59 -4.92 -13.74
CA GLU A 33 30.22 -3.68 -14.21
C GLU A 33 30.57 -3.76 -15.71
N GLY A 34 30.32 -2.67 -16.44
CA GLY A 34 30.58 -2.56 -17.89
C GLY A 34 29.52 -3.21 -18.79
N ARG A 35 28.60 -4.02 -18.26
CA ARG A 35 27.66 -4.80 -19.07
C ARG A 35 26.58 -4.00 -19.76
N VAL A 36 26.21 -2.84 -19.23
CA VAL A 36 25.32 -1.89 -19.93
C VAL A 36 26.03 -1.35 -21.17
N ALA A 37 27.28 -0.90 -21.02
CA ALA A 37 28.11 -0.44 -22.15
C ALA A 37 28.35 -1.54 -23.20
N GLU A 38 28.60 -2.79 -22.78
CA GLU A 38 28.72 -3.95 -23.70
C GLU A 38 27.48 -4.17 -24.58
N LEU A 39 26.29 -3.86 -24.06
CA LEU A 39 25.01 -4.13 -24.71
C LEU A 39 24.36 -2.86 -25.30
N GLU A 40 24.99 -1.70 -25.14
CA GLU A 40 24.41 -0.40 -25.50
C GLU A 40 23.97 -0.36 -26.97
N GLU A 41 24.80 -0.84 -27.89
CA GLU A 41 24.49 -0.87 -29.32
C GLU A 41 23.27 -1.76 -29.62
N GLN A 42 23.20 -2.94 -29.00
CA GLN A 42 22.05 -3.84 -29.16
C GLN A 42 20.77 -3.22 -28.60
N MET A 43 20.89 -2.47 -27.50
CA MET A 43 19.77 -1.74 -26.91
C MET A 43 19.29 -0.60 -27.81
N LYS A 44 20.21 0.17 -28.42
CA LYS A 44 19.86 1.22 -29.40
C LYS A 44 19.14 0.65 -30.61
N VAL A 45 19.64 -0.45 -31.18
CA VAL A 45 18.97 -1.15 -32.29
C VAL A 45 17.56 -1.61 -31.90
N ALA A 46 17.40 -2.19 -30.71
CA ALA A 46 16.08 -2.62 -30.24
C ALA A 46 15.14 -1.43 -29.97
N LYS A 47 15.66 -0.32 -29.45
CA LYS A 47 14.90 0.92 -29.25
C LYS A 47 14.39 1.49 -30.58
N GLU A 48 15.25 1.57 -31.58
CA GLU A 48 14.92 2.02 -32.95
C GLU A 48 13.90 1.08 -33.62
N ALA A 49 13.93 -0.21 -33.29
CA ALA A 49 12.94 -1.19 -33.72
C ALA A 49 11.59 -1.10 -32.94
N GLY A 50 11.40 -0.08 -32.10
CA GLY A 50 10.14 0.19 -31.39
C GLY A 50 9.92 -0.65 -30.13
N TYR A 51 10.96 -1.28 -29.57
CA TYR A 51 10.84 -1.99 -28.30
C TYR A 51 10.78 -1.02 -27.13
N TYR A 52 10.11 -1.46 -26.08
CA TYR A 52 10.13 -0.84 -24.76
C TYR A 52 10.88 -1.76 -23.82
N VAL A 53 11.42 -1.22 -22.73
CA VAL A 53 12.20 -2.01 -21.78
C VAL A 53 11.73 -1.76 -20.35
N ARG A 54 11.76 -2.82 -19.57
CA ARG A 54 11.66 -2.77 -18.12
C ARG A 54 12.73 -3.65 -17.48
N LEU A 55 13.13 -3.31 -16.27
CA LEU A 55 13.97 -4.20 -15.47
C LEU A 55 13.11 -5.14 -14.64
N GLY A 56 13.34 -6.44 -14.81
CA GLY A 56 12.74 -7.49 -13.99
C GLY A 56 13.31 -7.42 -12.58
N GLY A 57 12.46 -7.11 -11.61
CA GLY A 57 12.84 -6.92 -10.21
C GLY A 57 12.57 -8.16 -9.39
N PHE A 58 13.64 -8.82 -8.93
CA PHE A 58 13.53 -9.95 -7.99
C PHE A 58 14.71 -10.04 -6.99
N LYS A 59 15.70 -9.13 -7.03
CA LYS A 59 16.92 -9.27 -6.21
C LYS A 59 17.38 -8.05 -5.41
N VAL A 60 16.87 -6.82 -5.64
CA VAL A 60 17.11 -5.70 -4.70
C VAL A 60 16.77 -6.10 -3.25
N TYR A 61 15.73 -6.90 -3.05
CA TYR A 61 15.30 -7.44 -1.74
C TYR A 61 15.75 -8.88 -1.46
N ARG A 62 16.08 -9.66 -2.49
CA ARG A 62 16.83 -10.91 -2.32
C ARG A 62 18.32 -10.58 -2.43
N VAL A 63 18.90 -10.03 -1.37
CA VAL A 63 20.19 -10.60 -0.97
C VAL A 63 19.92 -12.10 -0.92
N LYS A 64 20.62 -12.87 -1.76
CA LYS A 64 20.61 -14.34 -1.75
C LYS A 64 21.02 -14.78 -0.34
N GLY A 65 20.07 -14.78 0.58
CA GLY A 65 20.42 -14.64 1.98
C GLY A 65 19.31 -14.12 2.86
N LEU A 66 18.06 -14.50 2.61
CA LEU A 66 17.01 -14.54 3.64
C LEU A 66 16.20 -15.83 3.56
N ASP A 67 16.15 -16.48 2.39
CA ASP A 67 15.83 -17.89 2.27
C ASP A 67 17.02 -18.75 2.75
N LEU A 68 16.74 -19.79 3.53
CA LEU A 68 17.73 -20.68 4.19
C LEU A 68 18.75 -21.30 3.21
N GLN A 69 18.49 -21.25 1.90
CA GLN A 69 19.23 -22.00 0.90
C GLN A 69 20.35 -21.24 0.17
N ASN A 70 20.48 -19.91 0.23
CA ASN A 70 21.39 -19.17 -0.68
C ASN A 70 22.33 -18.11 -0.07
N PHE A 71 22.46 -18.01 1.26
CA PHE A 71 23.20 -16.98 2.05
C PHE A 71 24.70 -16.71 1.73
N ASN A 72 25.31 -17.40 0.76
CA ASN A 72 26.76 -17.41 0.58
C ASN A 72 27.29 -16.46 -0.50
N GLU A 73 26.46 -15.62 -1.11
CA GLU A 73 26.90 -14.72 -2.19
C GLU A 73 26.96 -13.26 -1.72
N ARG A 74 28.17 -12.69 -1.66
CA ARG A 74 28.39 -11.25 -1.46
C ARG A 74 27.97 -10.49 -2.71
N THR A 75 27.03 -9.55 -2.59
CA THR A 75 26.82 -8.49 -3.58
C THR A 75 27.74 -7.33 -3.23
N THR A 76 28.76 -7.09 -4.04
CA THR A 76 29.88 -6.17 -3.76
C THR A 76 29.65 -4.75 -4.23
N TYR A 77 28.48 -4.39 -4.74
CA TYR A 77 28.32 -3.16 -5.52
C TYR A 77 27.53 -2.09 -4.76
N GLU A 78 28.20 -0.98 -4.48
CA GLU A 78 27.61 0.33 -4.23
C GLU A 78 26.95 0.84 -5.53
N ASP A 79 25.81 1.52 -5.43
CA ASP A 79 25.18 2.28 -6.53
C ASP A 79 24.69 1.58 -7.81
N SER A 80 24.81 0.25 -7.96
CA SER A 80 24.52 -0.36 -9.27
C SER A 80 23.07 -0.17 -9.75
N TYR A 81 22.03 -0.21 -8.91
CA TYR A 81 20.65 -0.13 -9.42
C TYR A 81 20.24 1.27 -9.85
N ALA A 82 20.51 2.30 -9.04
CA ALA A 82 20.23 3.68 -9.43
C ALA A 82 21.12 4.13 -10.59
N LYS A 83 22.37 3.65 -10.67
CA LYS A 83 23.26 3.89 -11.80
C LYS A 83 22.77 3.19 -13.07
N VAL A 84 22.51 1.88 -13.03
CA VAL A 84 22.00 1.10 -14.17
C VAL A 84 20.66 1.64 -14.65
N SER A 85 19.76 2.02 -13.74
CA SER A 85 18.48 2.64 -14.08
C SER A 85 18.66 3.97 -14.83
N ARG A 86 19.61 4.81 -14.39
CA ARG A 86 19.98 6.05 -15.09
C ARG A 86 20.61 5.78 -16.46
N GLU A 87 21.58 4.88 -16.56
CA GLU A 87 22.20 4.50 -17.84
C GLU A 87 21.18 3.94 -18.82
N LEU A 88 20.23 3.11 -18.34
CA LEU A 88 19.12 2.65 -19.17
C LEU A 88 18.21 3.79 -19.59
N TYR A 89 17.93 4.74 -18.71
CA TYR A 89 17.15 5.91 -19.08
C TYR A 89 17.86 6.78 -20.13
N ASP A 90 19.17 6.97 -20.03
CA ASP A 90 19.96 7.72 -21.00
C ASP A 90 19.91 7.05 -22.39
N ILE A 91 19.88 5.72 -22.45
CA ILE A 91 19.73 4.96 -23.71
C ILE A 91 18.28 4.99 -24.21
N TRP A 92 17.32 4.64 -23.37
CA TRP A 92 15.93 4.30 -23.78
C TRP A 92 14.93 5.46 -23.66
N GLY A 93 15.21 6.49 -22.85
CA GLY A 93 14.30 7.60 -22.60
C GLY A 93 12.93 7.13 -22.08
N ASP A 94 11.85 7.64 -22.65
CA ASP A 94 10.48 7.26 -22.27
C ASP A 94 10.08 5.83 -22.65
N GLN A 95 10.89 5.13 -23.45
CA GLN A 95 10.73 3.70 -23.71
C GLN A 95 11.20 2.82 -22.54
N TYR A 96 11.80 3.39 -21.50
CA TYR A 96 12.13 2.69 -20.25
C TYR A 96 11.06 2.90 -19.18
N PHE A 97 10.30 1.84 -18.89
CA PHE A 97 9.25 1.86 -17.86
C PHE A 97 9.80 1.85 -16.42
N GLY A 98 11.09 1.65 -16.22
CA GLY A 98 11.67 1.64 -14.88
C GLY A 98 11.94 0.25 -14.30
N MET A 99 12.38 0.25 -13.04
CA MET A 99 12.58 -0.96 -12.25
C MET A 99 11.25 -1.49 -11.75
N GLN A 100 10.99 -2.78 -11.98
CA GLN A 100 9.81 -3.44 -11.43
C GLN A 100 9.90 -3.49 -9.89
N PHE A 101 9.07 -2.71 -9.21
CA PHE A 101 8.77 -2.89 -7.80
C PHE A 101 7.72 -3.98 -7.71
N GLY A 102 8.12 -5.26 -7.77
CA GLY A 102 7.07 -6.26 -7.80
C GLY A 102 7.28 -7.75 -7.84
N GLU A 103 7.40 -8.32 -6.64
CA GLU A 103 6.59 -9.42 -6.05
C GLU A 103 6.41 -9.05 -4.54
N SER A 104 6.44 -7.74 -4.24
CA SER A 104 7.19 -7.20 -3.09
C SER A 104 6.41 -6.30 -2.16
N ASP A 105 5.16 -5.92 -2.46
CA ASP A 105 4.25 -5.48 -1.40
C ASP A 105 4.04 -6.62 -0.41
N ALA A 106 3.82 -7.84 -0.90
CA ALA A 106 3.88 -9.05 -0.14
C ALA A 106 5.25 -9.25 0.53
N SER A 107 6.36 -8.66 0.05
CA SER A 107 7.64 -8.69 0.77
C SER A 107 7.66 -7.70 1.93
N TYR A 108 7.29 -6.43 1.72
CA TYR A 108 7.04 -5.46 2.81
C TYR A 108 6.10 -6.07 3.85
N LEU A 109 5.02 -6.70 3.39
CA LEU A 109 3.97 -7.26 4.21
C LEU A 109 4.35 -8.62 4.87
N ASN A 110 4.98 -9.55 4.16
CA ASN A 110 5.34 -10.88 4.67
C ASN A 110 6.64 -10.90 5.46
N LEU A 111 7.57 -9.99 5.18
CA LEU A 111 8.84 -9.80 5.90
C LEU A 111 8.72 -8.66 6.93
N SER A 112 7.53 -8.10 7.13
CA SER A 112 7.19 -6.96 7.99
C SER A 112 7.94 -6.90 9.31
N GLY A 113 8.07 -8.02 10.03
CA GLY A 113 8.86 -8.12 11.27
C GLY A 113 10.38 -7.91 11.14
N SER A 114 10.85 -7.54 9.93
CA SER A 114 12.22 -7.23 9.54
C SER A 114 12.39 -5.83 8.92
N HIS A 115 11.31 -5.07 8.71
CA HIS A 115 11.30 -3.80 7.96
C HIS A 115 11.13 -2.54 8.83
N VAL A 116 10.31 -2.58 9.89
CA VAL A 116 10.12 -1.44 10.79
C VAL A 116 9.89 -1.99 12.19
N PHE A 117 10.37 -1.30 13.23
CA PHE A 117 9.99 -1.60 14.60
C PHE A 117 10.10 -0.36 15.50
N PRO A 118 9.09 -0.09 16.35
CA PRO A 118 7.80 -0.77 16.39
C PRO A 118 6.93 -0.42 15.17
N TYR A 119 5.98 -1.28 14.86
CA TYR A 119 4.92 -0.95 13.90
C TYR A 119 3.93 0.03 14.52
N LYS A 120 3.46 0.99 13.71
CA LYS A 120 2.43 1.95 14.10
C LYS A 120 1.08 1.29 14.40
N ARG A 121 0.38 1.76 15.43
CA ARG A 121 -0.95 1.28 15.85
C ARG A 121 -2.10 1.79 14.98
N THR A 122 -1.89 2.84 14.18
CA THR A 122 -2.92 3.46 13.35
C THR A 122 -2.76 3.11 11.88
N ARG A 123 -3.88 3.09 11.13
CA ARG A 123 -3.88 2.89 9.68
C ARG A 123 -3.08 3.97 8.94
N VAL A 124 -3.20 5.24 9.37
CA VAL A 124 -2.39 6.36 8.86
C VAL A 124 -0.90 6.10 9.06
N GLY A 125 -0.49 5.68 10.26
CA GLY A 125 0.91 5.35 10.53
C GLY A 125 1.42 4.18 9.68
N GLN A 126 0.60 3.14 9.46
CA GLN A 126 0.94 2.02 8.58
C GLN A 126 1.09 2.45 7.11
N ALA A 127 0.25 3.37 6.64
CA ALA A 127 0.36 3.93 5.30
C ALA A 127 1.62 4.77 5.13
N ILE A 128 1.94 5.61 6.12
CA ILE A 128 3.18 6.36 6.16
C ILE A 128 4.37 5.41 6.11
N ASP A 129 4.44 4.38 6.97
CA ASP A 129 5.53 3.39 6.98
C ASP A 129 5.73 2.71 5.59
N PHE A 130 4.63 2.40 4.89
CA PHE A 130 4.69 1.83 3.53
C PHE A 130 5.19 2.84 2.50
N LEU A 131 4.65 4.05 2.48
CA LEU A 131 5.08 5.12 1.57
C LEU A 131 6.56 5.44 1.78
N ASP A 132 6.97 5.53 3.04
CA ASP A 132 8.35 5.70 3.46
C ASP A 132 9.28 4.63 2.89
N HIS A 133 8.83 3.38 2.84
CA HIS A 133 9.57 2.28 2.21
C HIS A 133 9.60 2.40 0.69
N TYR A 134 8.46 2.72 0.08
CA TYR A 134 8.29 2.85 -1.36
C TYR A 134 9.15 3.98 -1.93
N GLN A 135 9.15 5.15 -1.27
CA GLN A 135 9.93 6.31 -1.69
C GLN A 135 11.43 6.06 -1.58
N TRP A 136 11.87 5.41 -0.50
CA TRP A 136 13.25 4.97 -0.34
C TRP A 136 13.67 4.04 -1.49
N TYR A 137 12.83 3.06 -1.85
CA TYR A 137 13.11 2.19 -2.99
C TYR A 137 13.24 2.97 -4.29
N GLY A 138 12.36 3.93 -4.54
CA GLY A 138 12.42 4.79 -5.72
C GLY A 138 13.76 5.51 -5.85
N VAL A 139 14.22 6.17 -4.79
CA VAL A 139 15.52 6.86 -4.78
C VAL A 139 16.66 5.90 -5.10
N HIS A 140 16.65 4.69 -4.55
CA HIS A 140 17.72 3.70 -4.75
C HIS A 140 17.60 2.91 -6.07
N THR A 141 16.54 3.15 -6.85
CA THR A 141 16.30 2.51 -8.16
C THR A 141 16.17 3.52 -9.30
N GLY A 142 16.59 4.77 -9.08
CA GLY A 142 16.67 5.79 -10.13
C GLY A 142 15.35 6.52 -10.41
N ASN A 143 14.41 6.54 -9.44
CA ASN A 143 13.14 7.27 -9.50
C ASN A 143 12.23 6.93 -10.69
N ARG A 144 12.37 5.72 -11.25
CA ARG A 144 11.46 5.15 -12.24
C ARG A 144 11.07 3.75 -11.83
N ILE A 145 9.81 3.60 -11.43
CA ILE A 145 9.27 2.37 -10.88
C ILE A 145 8.07 1.90 -11.70
N LEU A 146 8.12 0.63 -12.09
CA LEU A 146 6.95 -0.12 -12.52
C LEU A 146 6.37 -0.84 -11.30
N ALA A 147 5.27 -0.33 -10.76
CA ALA A 147 4.66 -0.84 -9.54
C ALA A 147 3.87 -2.12 -9.82
N HIS A 148 4.45 -3.30 -9.61
CA HIS A 148 3.80 -4.58 -9.92
C HIS A 148 3.49 -5.33 -8.62
N HIS A 149 2.24 -5.57 -8.24
CA HIS A 149 2.05 -6.26 -6.96
C HIS A 149 0.97 -7.35 -6.87
N ASN A 150 0.96 -8.02 -5.70
CA ASN A 150 0.23 -9.26 -5.44
C ASN A 150 -0.91 -9.10 -4.42
N GLU A 151 -1.02 -7.95 -3.77
CA GLU A 151 -2.13 -7.60 -2.88
C GLU A 151 -2.88 -6.35 -3.40
N THR A 152 -3.16 -5.34 -2.58
CA THR A 152 -4.14 -4.25 -2.90
C THR A 152 -3.68 -2.86 -2.45
N LEU A 153 -2.38 -2.67 -2.20
CA LEU A 153 -1.80 -1.39 -1.75
C LEU A 153 -1.54 -0.38 -2.89
N TRP A 154 -2.36 -0.41 -3.96
CA TRP A 154 -2.13 0.39 -5.16
C TRP A 154 -2.37 1.88 -4.93
N PRO A 155 -3.31 2.32 -4.07
CA PRO A 155 -3.51 3.74 -3.81
C PRO A 155 -2.22 4.47 -3.44
N TYR A 156 -1.38 3.83 -2.63
CA TYR A 156 -0.13 4.40 -2.14
C TYR A 156 0.97 4.39 -3.21
N ALA A 157 1.18 3.24 -3.86
CA ALA A 157 2.23 3.10 -4.87
C ALA A 157 1.93 3.94 -6.14
N CYS A 158 0.68 3.99 -6.58
CA CYS A 158 0.29 4.71 -7.79
C CYS A 158 0.31 6.24 -7.62
N ASN A 159 0.09 6.74 -6.39
CA ASN A 159 0.13 8.17 -6.11
C ASN A 159 1.56 8.75 -6.19
N ASP A 160 2.60 7.96 -5.92
CA ASP A 160 3.99 8.42 -5.92
C ASP A 160 4.48 8.87 -7.31
N SER A 161 5.36 9.89 -7.34
CA SER A 161 5.88 10.45 -8.59
C SER A 161 6.86 9.53 -9.33
N ALA A 162 7.53 8.60 -8.63
CA ALA A 162 8.44 7.65 -9.24
C ALA A 162 7.71 6.56 -10.06
N THR A 163 6.41 6.39 -9.83
CA THR A 163 5.61 5.34 -10.48
C THR A 163 5.24 5.74 -11.90
N THR A 164 5.78 5.02 -12.86
CA THR A 164 5.55 5.24 -14.30
C THR A 164 4.31 4.50 -14.80
N MET A 165 4.05 3.32 -14.21
CA MET A 165 3.01 2.39 -14.62
C MET A 165 2.74 1.42 -13.47
N GLY A 166 1.50 1.00 -13.29
CA GLY A 166 1.23 -0.11 -12.38
C GLY A 166 1.21 -1.48 -13.08
N GLY A 167 1.07 -2.53 -12.31
CA GLY A 167 0.86 -3.90 -12.76
C GLY A 167 0.28 -4.79 -11.66
N ALA A 168 -0.48 -5.80 -12.04
CA ALA A 168 -0.97 -6.81 -11.11
C ALA A 168 -0.53 -8.20 -11.53
N GLN A 169 0.08 -8.94 -10.59
CA GLN A 169 0.40 -10.35 -10.80
C GLN A 169 -0.83 -11.19 -10.42
N THR A 170 -1.58 -11.65 -11.40
CA THR A 170 -2.68 -12.60 -11.23
C THR A 170 -2.09 -13.98 -10.95
N PHE A 171 -1.88 -14.27 -9.66
CA PHE A 171 -1.27 -15.52 -9.22
C PHE A 171 -2.33 -16.56 -8.97
N TYR A 172 -2.21 -17.73 -9.60
CA TYR A 172 -3.19 -18.78 -9.35
C TYR A 172 -3.16 -19.31 -7.91
N ARG A 173 -2.10 -19.02 -7.12
CA ARG A 173 -2.03 -19.33 -5.69
C ARG A 173 -2.11 -18.08 -4.80
N GLY A 174 -2.46 -16.93 -5.36
CA GLY A 174 -2.59 -15.67 -4.64
C GLY A 174 -3.81 -15.70 -3.71
N ASN A 175 -3.83 -14.81 -2.72
CA ASN A 175 -5.03 -14.65 -1.89
C ASN A 175 -6.12 -13.87 -2.63
N THR A 176 -5.72 -12.91 -3.47
CA THR A 176 -6.56 -11.91 -4.13
C THR A 176 -7.04 -12.35 -5.51
N ASN A 177 -8.32 -12.12 -5.81
CA ASN A 177 -8.91 -12.43 -7.10
C ASN A 177 -8.44 -11.46 -8.21
N PRO A 178 -8.15 -11.94 -9.44
CA PRO A 178 -7.81 -11.09 -10.58
C PRO A 178 -8.78 -9.93 -10.84
N ARG A 179 -10.10 -10.16 -10.78
CA ARG A 179 -11.09 -9.09 -10.98
C ARG A 179 -10.98 -8.00 -9.91
N ILE A 180 -10.76 -8.40 -8.66
CA ILE A 180 -10.53 -7.47 -7.55
C ILE A 180 -9.24 -6.68 -7.74
N HIS A 181 -8.16 -7.34 -8.18
CA HIS A 181 -6.93 -6.65 -8.55
C HIS A 181 -7.20 -5.58 -9.59
N PHE A 182 -7.88 -5.93 -10.69
CA PHE A 182 -8.16 -5.00 -11.77
C PHE A 182 -9.16 -3.90 -11.38
N ALA A 183 -10.13 -4.16 -10.48
CA ALA A 183 -11.01 -3.12 -9.95
C ALA A 183 -10.22 -2.01 -9.24
N PHE A 184 -9.33 -2.36 -8.29
CA PHE A 184 -8.42 -1.38 -7.67
C PHE A 184 -7.49 -0.75 -8.69
N PHE A 185 -6.95 -1.57 -9.58
CA PHE A 185 -5.87 -1.13 -10.43
C PHE A 185 -6.31 -0.18 -11.55
N ARG A 186 -7.42 -0.48 -12.23
CA ARG A 186 -8.05 0.44 -13.19
C ARG A 186 -8.50 1.72 -12.49
N GLY A 187 -9.11 1.60 -11.31
CA GLY A 187 -9.52 2.76 -10.52
C GLY A 187 -8.34 3.68 -10.18
N MET A 188 -7.24 3.13 -9.66
CA MET A 188 -6.02 3.89 -9.37
C MET A 188 -5.36 4.43 -10.64
N GLY A 189 -5.39 3.67 -11.74
CA GLY A 189 -4.90 4.12 -13.04
C GLY A 189 -5.65 5.35 -13.55
N LYS A 190 -6.99 5.34 -13.47
CA LYS A 190 -7.84 6.48 -13.82
C LYS A 190 -7.67 7.66 -12.86
N GLN A 191 -7.58 7.40 -11.56
CA GLN A 191 -7.45 8.42 -10.52
C GLN A 191 -6.11 9.19 -10.59
N TYR A 192 -5.01 8.50 -10.89
CA TYR A 192 -3.65 9.08 -10.88
C TYR A 192 -3.03 9.26 -12.28
N GLY A 193 -3.75 8.93 -13.35
CA GLY A 193 -3.26 9.09 -14.73
C GLY A 193 -2.12 8.13 -15.09
N LEU A 194 -2.26 6.85 -14.72
CA LEU A 194 -1.27 5.82 -15.00
C LEU A 194 -1.75 4.81 -16.04
N LEU A 195 -0.79 4.29 -16.79
CA LEU A 195 -0.95 3.08 -17.61
C LEU A 195 -0.89 1.84 -16.71
N TRP A 196 -1.41 0.71 -17.23
CA TRP A 196 -1.39 -0.56 -16.52
C TRP A 196 -1.04 -1.76 -17.39
N GLN A 197 -0.36 -2.75 -16.79
CA GLN A 197 -0.05 -4.05 -17.40
C GLN A 197 -0.67 -5.23 -16.64
N GLY A 198 -1.03 -6.30 -17.34
CA GLY A 198 -1.53 -7.53 -16.73
C GLY A 198 -0.45 -8.60 -16.64
N GLY A 199 -0.28 -9.25 -15.50
CA GLY A 199 0.68 -10.35 -15.34
C GLY A 199 -0.01 -11.65 -14.97
N VAL A 200 0.34 -12.77 -15.60
CA VAL A 200 -0.07 -14.12 -15.17
C VAL A 200 1.16 -14.90 -14.70
N SER A 201 1.18 -15.19 -13.40
CA SER A 201 2.22 -16.04 -12.81
C SER A 201 1.68 -17.42 -12.48
N GLY A 202 2.39 -18.44 -12.96
CA GLY A 202 2.03 -19.82 -12.71
C GLY A 202 2.96 -20.85 -13.36
N ASN A 203 2.72 -22.13 -13.03
CA ASN A 203 3.43 -23.23 -13.68
C ASN A 203 2.73 -23.60 -15.00
N ASN A 204 3.52 -23.77 -16.05
CA ASN A 204 3.06 -24.14 -17.40
C ASN A 204 2.70 -25.63 -17.56
N VAL A 205 2.98 -26.47 -16.57
CA VAL A 205 2.80 -27.92 -16.69
C VAL A 205 1.58 -28.37 -15.92
N TRP A 206 0.50 -28.69 -16.65
CA TRP A 206 -0.46 -29.66 -16.16
C TRP A 206 0.14 -31.06 -16.26
N LYS A 207 -0.02 -31.84 -15.19
CA LYS A 207 0.35 -33.25 -15.20
C LYS A 207 -0.56 -33.98 -16.19
N SER A 208 -0.02 -34.45 -17.31
CA SER A 208 -0.65 -35.45 -18.17
C SER A 208 0.12 -36.77 -18.04
N LYS A 209 -0.53 -37.90 -18.33
CA LYS A 209 0.17 -39.21 -18.35
C LYS A 209 1.32 -39.19 -19.36
N ALA A 210 1.10 -38.61 -20.54
CA ALA A 210 2.12 -38.47 -21.58
C ALA A 210 3.33 -37.64 -21.10
N HIS A 211 3.10 -36.49 -20.46
CA HIS A 211 4.20 -35.66 -19.95
C HIS A 211 4.94 -36.33 -18.79
N GLU A 212 4.23 -37.08 -17.95
CA GLU A 212 4.85 -37.89 -16.90
C GLU A 212 5.78 -38.95 -17.50
N GLU A 213 5.37 -39.62 -18.56
CA GLU A 213 6.17 -40.61 -19.28
C GLU A 213 7.40 -40.00 -19.97
N GLU A 214 7.26 -38.82 -20.59
CA GLU A 214 8.39 -38.06 -21.15
C GLU A 214 9.46 -37.76 -20.11
N LEU A 215 9.05 -37.23 -18.94
CA LEU A 215 9.98 -36.96 -17.85
C LEU A 215 10.65 -38.24 -17.36
N ARG A 216 9.89 -39.33 -17.20
CA ARG A 216 10.44 -40.65 -16.82
C ARG A 216 11.46 -41.15 -17.84
N ALA A 217 11.21 -40.96 -19.13
CA ALA A 217 12.15 -41.31 -20.20
C ALA A 217 13.44 -40.48 -20.15
N GLU A 218 13.35 -39.16 -19.94
CA GLU A 218 14.51 -38.28 -19.79
C GLU A 218 15.40 -38.68 -18.60
N ILE A 219 14.78 -39.07 -17.48
CA ILE A 219 15.47 -39.53 -16.27
C ILE A 219 16.23 -40.83 -16.53
N ARG A 220 15.57 -41.81 -17.16
CA ARG A 220 16.19 -43.08 -17.54
C ARG A 220 17.35 -42.86 -18.51
N ALA A 221 17.17 -42.01 -19.51
CA ALA A 221 18.18 -41.68 -20.51
C ALA A 221 19.40 -40.94 -19.92
N ALA A 222 19.27 -40.36 -18.73
CA ALA A 222 20.37 -39.75 -17.99
C ALA A 222 21.08 -40.72 -17.03
N GLY A 223 20.71 -42.01 -17.03
CA GLY A 223 21.28 -43.02 -16.14
C GLY A 223 20.87 -42.84 -14.67
N LEU A 224 19.81 -42.06 -14.42
CA LEU A 224 19.34 -41.80 -13.07
C LEU A 224 18.16 -42.71 -12.70
N PRO A 225 18.04 -43.14 -11.44
CA PRO A 225 16.86 -43.85 -10.97
C PRO A 225 15.65 -42.93 -11.05
N VAL A 226 14.53 -43.47 -11.55
CA VAL A 226 13.27 -42.72 -11.64
C VAL A 226 12.80 -42.32 -10.24
N GLU A 227 12.84 -43.24 -9.28
CA GLU A 227 12.46 -43.02 -7.87
C GLU A 227 13.42 -42.07 -7.14
N PRO A 228 12.97 -41.26 -6.15
CA PRO A 228 13.80 -40.25 -5.49
C PRO A 228 14.80 -40.89 -4.52
N SER A 229 15.89 -40.18 -4.19
CA SER A 229 16.79 -40.61 -3.10
C SER A 229 16.09 -40.49 -1.73
N LYS A 230 16.56 -41.21 -0.71
CA LYS A 230 15.95 -41.24 0.65
C LYS A 230 15.79 -39.85 1.29
N ASP A 231 16.60 -38.90 0.87
CA ASP A 231 16.74 -37.52 1.33
C ASP A 231 16.00 -36.49 0.44
N GLY A 232 15.47 -36.89 -0.73
CA GLY A 232 14.58 -36.06 -1.56
C GLY A 232 15.23 -34.82 -2.21
N LEU A 233 16.55 -34.69 -2.16
CA LEU A 233 17.32 -33.58 -2.73
C LEU A 233 17.84 -33.93 -4.14
N TYR A 234 17.66 -33.03 -5.11
CA TYR A 234 18.11 -33.22 -6.49
C TYR A 234 19.23 -32.23 -6.84
N PRO A 235 20.49 -32.67 -7.05
CA PRO A 235 21.55 -31.78 -7.49
C PRO A 235 21.29 -31.32 -8.94
N LEU A 236 20.96 -30.04 -9.10
CA LEU A 236 20.52 -29.42 -10.37
C LEU A 236 21.58 -29.44 -11.48
N LYS A 237 22.86 -29.67 -11.13
CA LYS A 237 23.97 -29.71 -12.08
C LYS A 237 24.08 -31.06 -12.82
N ILE A 238 23.39 -32.10 -12.37
CA ILE A 238 23.41 -33.42 -13.01
C ILE A 238 22.28 -33.51 -14.06
N LYS A 239 22.63 -33.95 -15.27
CA LYS A 239 21.68 -34.18 -16.36
C LYS A 239 20.55 -35.12 -15.90
N GLY A 240 19.29 -34.83 -16.24
CA GLY A 240 18.12 -35.62 -15.81
C GLY A 240 17.60 -35.36 -14.39
N ASN A 241 18.37 -34.74 -13.48
CA ASN A 241 17.86 -34.37 -12.15
C ASN A 241 16.83 -33.23 -12.22
N ARG A 242 16.88 -32.37 -13.24
CA ARG A 242 15.84 -31.38 -13.52
C ARG A 242 14.51 -32.07 -13.85
N ALA A 243 14.54 -33.14 -14.64
CA ALA A 243 13.38 -33.96 -14.96
C ALA A 243 12.85 -34.72 -13.73
N ARG A 244 13.72 -35.32 -12.89
CA ARG A 244 13.32 -35.89 -11.58
C ARG A 244 12.62 -34.84 -10.72
N ARG A 245 13.26 -33.69 -10.54
CA ARG A 245 12.68 -32.59 -9.77
C ARG A 245 11.32 -32.18 -10.32
N LYS A 246 11.15 -32.08 -11.64
CA LYS A 246 9.83 -31.81 -12.25
C LYS A 246 8.86 -32.94 -11.93
N LEU A 247 9.17 -34.18 -12.28
CA LEU A 247 8.36 -35.38 -12.05
C LEU A 247 7.82 -35.47 -10.62
N PHE A 248 8.67 -35.21 -9.62
CA PHE A 248 8.30 -35.29 -8.20
C PHE A 248 7.65 -34.03 -7.63
N ASN A 249 7.83 -32.87 -8.29
CA ASN A 249 7.12 -31.64 -7.93
C ASN A 249 5.82 -31.44 -8.72
N MET A 250 5.57 -32.25 -9.75
CA MET A 250 4.27 -32.33 -10.40
C MET A 250 3.22 -32.71 -9.37
N ASN A 251 2.12 -31.97 -9.38
CA ASN A 251 0.97 -32.25 -8.55
C ASN A 251 -0.24 -32.16 -9.46
N GLU A 252 -1.17 -33.12 -9.34
CA GLU A 252 -2.46 -33.13 -10.02
C GLU A 252 -3.26 -31.82 -9.78
N LEU A 253 -2.92 -31.09 -8.72
CA LEU A 253 -3.54 -29.83 -8.29
C LEU A 253 -2.70 -28.57 -8.59
N LYS A 254 -1.66 -28.62 -9.45
CA LYS A 254 -0.79 -27.46 -9.75
C LYS A 254 -0.67 -27.20 -11.26
N GLY A 255 -0.93 -25.96 -11.69
CA GLY A 255 -0.72 -25.46 -13.06
C GLY A 255 -1.76 -24.39 -13.42
N CYS A 256 -1.84 -23.93 -14.68
CA CYS A 256 -2.90 -23.09 -15.28
C CYS A 256 -3.42 -23.78 -16.56
N SER A 257 -4.74 -24.00 -16.72
CA SER A 257 -5.24 -24.75 -17.90
C SER A 257 -5.28 -23.84 -19.11
N ILE A 258 -5.24 -24.41 -20.31
CA ILE A 258 -5.24 -23.58 -21.53
C ILE A 258 -6.52 -22.76 -21.58
N GLY A 259 -7.70 -23.32 -21.25
CA GLY A 259 -8.94 -22.55 -21.19
C GLY A 259 -8.91 -21.41 -20.16
N MET A 260 -8.32 -21.64 -18.98
CA MET A 260 -8.15 -20.57 -17.97
C MET A 260 -7.19 -19.47 -18.45
N LEU A 261 -6.09 -19.83 -19.12
CA LEU A 261 -5.14 -18.87 -19.66
C LEU A 261 -5.72 -18.10 -20.84
N ARG A 262 -6.49 -18.77 -21.71
CA ARG A 262 -7.22 -18.16 -22.82
C ARG A 262 -8.17 -17.08 -22.29
N ARG A 263 -9.06 -17.43 -21.35
CA ARG A 263 -9.96 -16.47 -20.67
C ARG A 263 -9.21 -15.30 -20.03
N MET A 264 -8.14 -15.57 -19.27
CA MET A 264 -7.36 -14.50 -18.63
C MET A 264 -6.69 -13.56 -19.65
N THR A 265 -6.21 -14.10 -20.77
CA THR A 265 -5.57 -13.32 -21.85
C THR A 265 -6.57 -12.32 -22.45
N TYR A 266 -7.74 -12.80 -22.86
CA TYR A 266 -8.77 -11.92 -23.42
C TYR A 266 -9.40 -11.00 -22.36
N ALA A 267 -9.49 -11.42 -21.09
CA ALA A 267 -9.91 -10.55 -20.00
C ALA A 267 -8.92 -9.38 -19.79
N MET A 268 -7.62 -9.63 -19.73
CA MET A 268 -6.60 -8.57 -19.59
C MET A 268 -6.58 -7.62 -20.79
N TYR A 269 -6.85 -8.12 -22.01
CA TYR A 269 -7.05 -7.30 -23.20
C TYR A 269 -8.24 -6.35 -23.00
N CYS A 270 -9.41 -6.89 -22.66
CA CYS A 270 -10.63 -6.11 -22.47
C CYS A 270 -10.58 -5.19 -21.24
N TRP A 271 -9.78 -5.51 -20.24
CA TRP A 271 -9.45 -4.63 -19.11
C TRP A 271 -8.49 -3.49 -19.49
N ASN A 272 -8.20 -3.29 -20.76
CA ASN A 272 -7.28 -2.27 -21.29
C ASN A 272 -5.83 -2.39 -20.78
N GLY A 273 -5.37 -3.61 -20.49
CA GLY A 273 -3.97 -3.87 -20.15
C GLY A 273 -3.05 -3.57 -21.33
N MET A 274 -2.07 -2.68 -21.13
CA MET A 274 -1.20 -2.17 -22.19
C MET A 274 -0.22 -3.22 -22.72
N PHE A 275 0.22 -4.15 -21.86
CA PHE A 275 0.89 -5.37 -22.26
C PHE A 275 0.61 -6.47 -21.24
N MET A 276 0.94 -7.71 -21.62
CA MET A 276 0.72 -8.90 -20.82
C MET A 276 2.03 -9.61 -20.51
N ASP A 277 2.34 -9.79 -19.23
CA ASP A 277 3.50 -10.53 -18.74
C ASP A 277 3.09 -11.96 -18.35
N TYR A 278 3.84 -12.96 -18.79
CA TYR A 278 3.57 -14.35 -18.46
C TYR A 278 4.84 -15.04 -17.95
N GLU A 279 4.79 -15.62 -16.75
CA GLU A 279 5.89 -16.47 -16.23
C GLU A 279 5.85 -17.91 -16.77
N ILE A 280 5.01 -18.13 -17.78
CA ILE A 280 4.71 -19.43 -18.36
C ILE A 280 5.56 -19.59 -19.61
N GLY A 281 6.28 -20.70 -19.73
CA GLY A 281 7.19 -20.92 -20.85
C GLY A 281 6.45 -20.97 -22.20
N ALA A 282 6.65 -19.96 -23.05
CA ALA A 282 6.23 -19.94 -24.45
C ALA A 282 6.98 -20.98 -25.32
N LEU A 283 8.10 -21.49 -24.79
CA LEU A 283 8.94 -22.49 -25.42
C LEU A 283 9.07 -23.73 -24.53
N VAL A 284 8.95 -24.91 -25.13
CA VAL A 284 9.36 -26.18 -24.54
C VAL A 284 10.75 -26.51 -25.08
N TRP A 285 11.72 -26.62 -24.18
CA TRP A 285 13.06 -27.09 -24.53
C TRP A 285 13.00 -28.59 -24.82
N GLY A 286 13.45 -28.99 -26.01
CA GLY A 286 13.56 -30.40 -26.39
C GLY A 286 14.53 -31.17 -25.49
N ALA A 287 14.46 -32.50 -25.53
CA ALA A 287 15.12 -33.38 -24.56
C ALA A 287 16.66 -33.41 -24.64
N ARG A 288 17.30 -32.76 -25.63
CA ARG A 288 18.76 -32.60 -25.80
C ARG A 288 19.03 -31.78 -27.07
N ASN A 289 19.77 -30.66 -27.00
CA ASN A 289 20.33 -29.91 -28.15
C ASN A 289 19.37 -29.57 -29.32
N GLU A 290 18.08 -29.88 -29.20
CA GLU A 290 17.03 -29.51 -30.15
C GLU A 290 16.69 -28.03 -29.97
N ALA A 291 16.37 -27.37 -31.09
CA ALA A 291 15.81 -26.04 -31.05
C ALA A 291 14.53 -26.04 -30.17
N PRO A 292 14.32 -25.01 -29.35
CA PRO A 292 13.11 -24.90 -28.55
C PRO A 292 11.87 -24.93 -29.44
N LYS A 293 10.88 -25.75 -29.09
CA LYS A 293 9.58 -25.81 -29.78
C LYS A 293 8.60 -24.86 -29.11
N VAL A 294 7.69 -24.29 -29.89
CA VAL A 294 6.59 -23.46 -29.34
C VAL A 294 5.68 -24.34 -28.48
N SER A 295 5.41 -23.90 -27.25
CA SER A 295 4.48 -24.60 -26.36
C SER A 295 3.02 -24.28 -26.75
N PRO A 296 2.01 -25.06 -26.32
CA PRO A 296 0.61 -24.71 -26.56
C PRO A 296 0.25 -23.29 -26.09
N THR A 297 0.85 -22.83 -24.98
CA THR A 297 0.69 -21.45 -24.51
C THR A 297 1.44 -20.44 -25.37
N GLY A 298 2.60 -20.80 -25.93
CA GLY A 298 3.30 -19.97 -26.90
C GLY A 298 2.53 -19.80 -28.22
N ASP A 299 1.88 -20.87 -28.69
CA ASP A 299 1.04 -20.81 -29.89
C ASP A 299 -0.20 -19.94 -29.63
N MET A 300 -0.85 -20.10 -28.46
CA MET A 300 -1.92 -19.20 -27.99
C MET A 300 -1.49 -17.73 -28.03
N PHE A 301 -0.28 -17.39 -27.57
CA PHE A 301 0.23 -16.00 -27.65
C PHE A 301 0.45 -15.52 -29.09
N ASN A 302 0.92 -16.39 -30.00
CA ASN A 302 1.03 -16.04 -31.43
C ASN A 302 -0.35 -15.79 -32.07
N LYS A 303 -1.37 -16.56 -31.69
CA LYS A 303 -2.75 -16.34 -32.15
C LYS A 303 -3.33 -15.06 -31.58
N PHE A 304 -3.06 -14.77 -30.32
CA PHE A 304 -3.45 -13.51 -29.71
C PHE A 304 -2.78 -12.30 -30.38
N ASP A 305 -1.48 -12.38 -30.72
CA ASP A 305 -0.79 -11.34 -31.50
C ASP A 305 -1.44 -11.13 -32.88
N LYS A 306 -1.82 -12.21 -33.58
CA LYS A 306 -2.59 -12.12 -34.82
C LYS A 306 -3.96 -11.47 -34.60
N PHE A 307 -4.67 -11.85 -33.54
CA PHE A 307 -5.97 -11.29 -33.17
C PHE A 307 -5.88 -9.76 -32.99
N VAL A 308 -4.96 -9.28 -32.17
CA VAL A 308 -4.77 -7.84 -31.92
C VAL A 308 -4.40 -7.09 -33.21
N LYS A 309 -3.53 -7.67 -34.06
CA LYS A 309 -3.20 -7.07 -35.37
C LYS A 309 -4.37 -7.01 -36.35
N THR A 310 -5.32 -7.92 -36.22
CA THR A 310 -6.48 -7.99 -37.14
C THR A 310 -7.60 -7.08 -36.69
N TYR A 311 -7.87 -7.01 -35.38
CA TYR A 311 -9.04 -6.32 -34.84
C TYR A 311 -8.73 -5.05 -34.04
N GLY A 312 -7.45 -4.75 -33.81
CA GLY A 312 -7.00 -3.55 -33.09
C GLY A 312 -7.17 -3.67 -31.57
N GLY A 313 -7.45 -2.54 -30.93
CA GLY A 313 -7.75 -2.44 -29.50
C GLY A 313 -9.22 -2.70 -29.17
N PRO A 314 -9.56 -2.99 -27.90
CA PRO A 314 -10.93 -3.32 -27.53
C PRO A 314 -11.83 -2.08 -27.40
N GLY A 315 -11.27 -0.87 -27.40
CA GLY A 315 -11.96 0.34 -26.93
C GLY A 315 -11.94 0.47 -25.40
N PRO A 316 -12.31 1.63 -24.82
CA PRO A 316 -12.39 1.81 -23.37
C PRO A 316 -13.38 0.84 -22.72
N MET A 317 -12.95 0.17 -21.66
CA MET A 317 -13.81 -0.65 -20.81
C MET A 317 -14.84 0.21 -20.10
N VAL A 318 -16.09 -0.24 -20.11
CA VAL A 318 -17.21 0.44 -19.45
C VAL A 318 -17.32 -0.03 -18.00
N THR A 319 -16.98 0.85 -17.05
CA THR A 319 -17.06 0.60 -15.60
C THR A 319 -17.83 1.73 -14.90
N PRO A 320 -19.17 1.75 -14.98
CA PRO A 320 -19.99 2.82 -14.44
C PRO A 320 -20.04 2.85 -12.91
N VAL A 321 -19.53 1.84 -12.22
CA VAL A 321 -19.61 1.73 -10.76
C VAL A 321 -18.25 1.94 -10.11
N ALA A 322 -18.20 2.79 -9.08
CA ALA A 322 -17.04 2.95 -8.22
C ALA A 322 -17.33 2.50 -6.79
N PHE A 323 -16.46 1.69 -6.21
CA PHE A 323 -16.39 1.48 -4.77
C PHE A 323 -15.42 2.51 -4.17
N LEU A 324 -15.93 3.42 -3.35
CA LEU A 324 -15.13 4.49 -2.73
C LEU A 324 -14.64 4.07 -1.34
N THR A 325 -13.34 3.96 -1.15
CA THR A 325 -12.74 3.53 0.12
C THR A 325 -12.01 4.66 0.82
N ASP A 326 -11.82 4.52 2.14
CA ASP A 326 -10.90 5.39 2.89
C ASP A 326 -9.47 5.20 2.37
N TYR A 327 -8.75 6.29 2.10
CA TYR A 327 -7.38 6.23 1.56
C TYR A 327 -6.46 5.40 2.45
N TYR A 328 -6.63 5.42 3.78
CA TYR A 328 -5.77 4.71 4.73
C TYR A 328 -6.25 3.30 5.05
N ALA A 329 -7.34 2.82 4.44
CA ALA A 329 -7.93 1.52 4.78
C ALA A 329 -6.89 0.38 4.72
N GLY A 330 -5.97 0.42 3.74
CA GLY A 330 -5.00 -0.64 3.50
C GLY A 330 -5.66 -2.00 3.29
N TRP A 331 -6.89 -1.98 2.79
CA TRP A 331 -7.73 -3.15 2.66
C TRP A 331 -7.05 -4.18 1.76
N ARG A 332 -7.20 -5.44 2.13
CA ARG A 332 -6.79 -6.61 1.35
C ARG A 332 -7.67 -7.76 1.74
N VAL A 333 -7.83 -8.76 0.88
CA VAL A 333 -8.56 -10.00 1.21
C VAL A 333 -7.93 -10.75 2.40
N PRO A 334 -8.71 -11.53 3.18
CA PRO A 334 -8.17 -12.24 4.33
C PRO A 334 -7.06 -13.23 3.98
N ASN A 335 -6.08 -13.38 4.86
CA ASN A 335 -4.93 -14.27 4.65
C ASN A 335 -5.29 -15.72 4.99
N LYS A 336 -5.51 -16.54 3.94
CA LYS A 336 -5.92 -17.94 4.05
C LYS A 336 -4.82 -18.83 4.64
N GLU A 337 -3.56 -18.59 4.31
CA GLU A 337 -2.43 -19.38 4.83
C GLU A 337 -2.23 -19.20 6.34
N ARG A 338 -2.43 -17.97 6.84
CA ARG A 338 -2.26 -17.61 8.24
C ARG A 338 -3.55 -17.70 9.05
N LYS A 339 -4.70 -17.85 8.38
CA LYS A 339 -6.05 -17.85 8.95
C LYS A 339 -6.36 -16.56 9.71
N ARG A 340 -6.13 -15.41 9.05
CA ARG A 340 -6.26 -14.09 9.68
C ARG A 340 -7.01 -13.09 8.80
N GLU A 341 -7.80 -12.26 9.47
CA GLU A 341 -8.56 -11.13 8.90
C GLU A 341 -7.88 -9.86 9.40
N ILE A 342 -6.90 -9.39 8.62
CA ILE A 342 -5.98 -8.32 9.01
C ILE A 342 -5.68 -7.41 7.82
N VAL A 343 -5.56 -6.11 8.08
CA VAL A 343 -5.03 -5.10 7.15
C VAL A 343 -3.63 -4.72 7.59
N TRP A 344 -2.79 -4.23 6.66
CA TRP A 344 -1.39 -3.86 6.94
C TRP A 344 -0.54 -4.99 7.63
N ASN A 345 -1.00 -6.25 7.58
CA ASN A 345 -0.55 -7.46 8.33
C ASN A 345 -0.61 -7.45 9.85
N CYS A 346 -0.94 -6.34 10.48
CA CYS A 346 -0.80 -6.23 11.93
C CYS A 346 -2.07 -5.70 12.59
N LEU A 347 -2.92 -5.00 11.84
CA LEU A 347 -4.17 -4.45 12.36
C LEU A 347 -5.32 -5.42 12.05
N PRO A 348 -6.21 -5.72 13.03
CA PRO A 348 -7.38 -6.54 12.79
C PRO A 348 -8.34 -5.86 11.79
N TYR A 349 -9.14 -6.66 11.10
CA TYR A 349 -10.28 -6.13 10.37
C TYR A 349 -11.24 -5.37 11.28
N GLU A 350 -11.75 -4.27 10.76
CA GLU A 350 -12.88 -3.52 11.28
C GLU A 350 -14.12 -3.81 10.42
N ASN A 351 -15.31 -3.38 10.88
CA ASN A 351 -16.57 -3.63 10.16
C ASN A 351 -16.55 -3.12 8.71
N GLY A 352 -15.91 -1.99 8.44
CA GLY A 352 -15.72 -1.47 7.09
C GLY A 352 -14.92 -2.40 6.16
N ASP A 353 -13.99 -3.20 6.68
CA ASP A 353 -13.23 -4.16 5.85
C ASP A 353 -14.07 -5.38 5.49
N TYR A 354 -14.92 -5.83 6.43
CA TYR A 354 -15.90 -6.88 6.18
C TYR A 354 -16.96 -6.42 5.17
N MET A 355 -17.36 -5.15 5.21
CA MET A 355 -18.27 -4.55 4.24
C MET A 355 -17.69 -4.58 2.83
N LEU A 356 -16.45 -4.13 2.64
CA LEU A 356 -15.79 -4.17 1.33
C LEU A 356 -15.60 -5.61 0.82
N LEU A 357 -15.26 -6.55 1.70
CA LEU A 357 -15.16 -7.96 1.34
C LEU A 357 -16.51 -8.51 0.83
N ASN A 358 -17.62 -8.11 1.45
CA ASN A 358 -18.96 -8.51 1.01
C ASN A 358 -19.40 -7.78 -0.27
N LEU A 359 -19.05 -6.49 -0.46
CA LEU A 359 -19.31 -5.79 -1.72
C LEU A 359 -18.67 -6.51 -2.90
N PHE A 360 -17.41 -6.93 -2.78
CA PHE A 360 -16.79 -7.76 -3.81
C PHE A 360 -17.43 -9.15 -3.93
N ASN A 361 -18.05 -9.69 -2.88
CA ASN A 361 -18.82 -10.93 -3.00
C ASN A 361 -20.16 -10.73 -3.73
N VAL A 362 -20.74 -9.53 -3.72
CA VAL A 362 -21.93 -9.20 -4.53
C VAL A 362 -21.58 -9.17 -6.01
N VAL A 363 -20.54 -8.44 -6.39
CA VAL A 363 -20.19 -8.28 -7.82
C VAL A 363 -19.35 -9.43 -8.37
N TYR A 364 -18.60 -10.11 -7.51
CA TYR A 364 -17.77 -11.28 -7.81
C TYR A 364 -18.07 -12.41 -6.81
N PRO A 365 -19.20 -13.13 -6.97
CA PRO A 365 -19.62 -14.18 -6.05
C PRO A 365 -18.54 -15.22 -5.82
N ASN A 366 -18.32 -15.56 -4.55
CA ASN A 366 -17.35 -16.57 -4.13
C ASN A 366 -15.89 -16.25 -4.50
N HIS A 367 -15.53 -15.00 -4.82
CA HIS A 367 -14.14 -14.63 -5.16
C HIS A 367 -13.13 -15.05 -4.07
N PHE A 368 -13.54 -15.07 -2.79
CA PHE A 368 -12.69 -15.46 -1.68
C PHE A 368 -12.29 -16.95 -1.73
N ASN A 369 -12.93 -17.76 -2.57
CA ASN A 369 -12.64 -19.18 -2.74
C ASN A 369 -11.47 -19.48 -3.68
N LEU A 370 -10.74 -18.47 -4.16
CA LEU A 370 -9.53 -18.63 -4.98
C LEU A 370 -8.34 -19.27 -4.22
N PRO A 371 -7.56 -20.19 -4.81
CA PRO A 371 -7.91 -21.26 -5.74
C PRO A 371 -8.24 -22.54 -4.97
N LEU A 372 -9.02 -22.44 -3.88
CA LEU A 372 -9.17 -23.56 -2.95
C LEU A 372 -9.79 -24.78 -3.60
N HIS A 373 -10.69 -24.57 -4.58
CA HIS A 373 -11.35 -25.65 -5.30
C HIS A 373 -10.55 -26.00 -6.56
N ASP A 374 -10.13 -27.26 -6.67
CA ASP A 374 -9.33 -27.83 -7.78
C ASP A 374 -9.87 -27.56 -9.21
N SER A 375 -11.09 -27.01 -9.34
CA SER A 375 -11.71 -26.60 -10.60
C SER A 375 -11.21 -25.26 -11.18
N LYS A 376 -10.47 -24.43 -10.41
CA LYS A 376 -10.11 -23.04 -10.80
C LYS A 376 -11.30 -22.16 -11.20
N ARG A 377 -12.53 -22.62 -10.95
CA ARG A 377 -13.80 -21.94 -11.24
C ARG A 377 -13.84 -20.53 -10.66
N TYR A 378 -13.30 -20.35 -9.46
CA TYR A 378 -13.31 -19.07 -8.75
C TYR A 378 -12.16 -18.12 -9.12
N MET A 379 -11.40 -18.42 -10.18
CA MET A 379 -10.35 -17.52 -10.68
C MET A 379 -10.95 -16.27 -11.31
N LEU A 380 -11.92 -16.48 -12.17
CA LEU A 380 -12.72 -15.45 -12.78
C LEU A 380 -14.16 -15.83 -12.39
N PRO A 381 -14.67 -15.43 -11.22
CA PRO A 381 -16.05 -15.74 -10.89
C PRO A 381 -17.00 -15.04 -11.87
N ASP A 382 -18.21 -15.57 -11.94
CA ASP A 382 -19.35 -15.01 -12.67
C ASP A 382 -19.52 -13.51 -12.34
N THR A 383 -20.05 -12.73 -13.28
CA THR A 383 -20.30 -11.30 -13.09
C THR A 383 -21.79 -11.00 -13.31
N PRO A 384 -22.64 -11.12 -12.27
CA PRO A 384 -24.10 -10.97 -12.40
C PRO A 384 -24.53 -9.61 -12.98
N TYR A 385 -23.67 -8.61 -12.78
CA TYR A 385 -23.86 -7.24 -13.24
C TYR A 385 -22.94 -6.84 -14.40
N GLY A 386 -22.17 -7.80 -14.95
CA GLY A 386 -21.01 -7.50 -15.79
C GLY A 386 -19.81 -7.06 -14.95
N ASP A 387 -18.63 -7.02 -15.56
CA ASP A 387 -17.42 -6.53 -14.91
C ASP A 387 -17.40 -4.99 -14.88
N ILE A 388 -18.25 -4.40 -14.04
CA ILE A 388 -18.60 -2.96 -14.11
C ILE A 388 -17.94 -2.08 -13.03
N VAL A 389 -17.13 -2.67 -12.15
CA VAL A 389 -16.64 -1.99 -10.92
C VAL A 389 -15.18 -1.59 -11.03
N ASP A 390 -14.88 -0.36 -10.63
CA ASP A 390 -13.55 0.06 -10.17
C ASP A 390 -13.57 0.36 -8.66
N ALA A 391 -12.41 0.34 -8.02
CA ALA A 391 -12.23 0.83 -6.65
C ALA A 391 -11.38 2.10 -6.64
N LEU A 392 -11.89 3.13 -5.97
CA LEU A 392 -11.31 4.46 -5.82
C LEU A 392 -11.06 4.73 -4.35
N THR A 393 -10.16 5.65 -4.05
CA THR A 393 -10.00 6.19 -2.70
C THR A 393 -10.64 7.57 -2.59
N HIS A 394 -11.02 7.98 -1.38
CA HIS A 394 -11.69 9.26 -1.19
C HIS A 394 -10.86 10.46 -1.64
N ASP A 395 -9.54 10.34 -1.83
CA ASP A 395 -8.73 11.37 -2.44
C ASP A 395 -8.96 11.46 -3.96
N VAL A 396 -9.93 10.79 -4.57
CA VAL A 396 -10.25 10.94 -6.00
C VAL A 396 -10.58 12.39 -6.39
N ARG A 397 -10.21 12.76 -7.62
CA ARG A 397 -10.53 14.06 -8.24
C ARG A 397 -12.02 14.15 -8.56
N GLN A 398 -12.60 15.33 -8.40
CA GLN A 398 -14.00 15.55 -8.77
C GLN A 398 -14.24 15.18 -10.24
N GLU A 399 -13.33 15.59 -11.12
CA GLU A 399 -13.47 15.35 -12.56
C GLU A 399 -13.49 13.84 -12.88
N ILE A 400 -12.76 13.01 -12.13
CA ILE A 400 -12.76 11.55 -12.27
C ILE A 400 -13.99 10.91 -11.61
N LEU A 401 -14.42 11.40 -10.44
CA LEU A 401 -15.62 10.93 -9.75
C LEU A 401 -16.87 11.14 -10.61
N ASP A 402 -16.97 12.29 -11.29
CA ASP A 402 -18.04 12.67 -12.22
C ASP A 402 -18.15 11.75 -13.46
N ARG A 403 -17.25 10.76 -13.61
CA ARG A 403 -17.27 9.78 -14.72
C ARG A 403 -18.04 8.50 -14.42
N TYR A 404 -18.43 8.30 -13.17
CA TYR A 404 -19.16 7.12 -12.72
C TYR A 404 -20.67 7.41 -12.72
N GLY A 405 -21.50 6.38 -12.91
CA GLY A 405 -22.96 6.48 -12.73
C GLY A 405 -23.37 6.21 -11.29
N LEU A 406 -22.63 5.32 -10.61
CA LEU A 406 -22.92 4.89 -9.24
C LEU A 406 -21.64 4.85 -8.40
N VAL A 407 -21.71 5.42 -7.20
CA VAL A 407 -20.67 5.35 -6.17
C VAL A 407 -21.23 4.60 -4.96
N VAL A 408 -20.60 3.49 -4.58
CA VAL A 408 -20.92 2.77 -3.34
C VAL A 408 -19.82 3.03 -2.33
N ILE A 409 -20.16 3.52 -1.14
CA ILE A 409 -19.17 3.74 -0.08
C ILE A 409 -18.70 2.37 0.43
N GLY A 410 -17.44 2.03 0.16
CA GLY A 410 -16.89 0.68 0.25
C GLY A 410 -16.30 0.31 1.61
N THR A 411 -15.79 1.28 2.36
CA THR A 411 -15.29 1.09 3.73
C THR A 411 -15.92 2.12 4.67
N GLU A 412 -15.59 2.04 5.96
CA GLU A 412 -15.83 3.17 6.86
C GLU A 412 -14.91 4.34 6.44
N LEU A 413 -15.48 5.51 6.18
CA LEU A 413 -14.73 6.74 5.95
C LEU A 413 -14.38 7.37 7.29
N LYS A 414 -13.09 7.61 7.52
CA LYS A 414 -12.57 8.18 8.78
C LYS A 414 -11.80 9.47 8.57
N HIS A 415 -11.38 9.75 7.34
CA HIS A 415 -10.59 10.92 7.00
C HIS A 415 -11.23 11.66 5.83
N ASP A 416 -10.87 12.95 5.73
CA ASP A 416 -11.28 13.86 4.67
C ASP A 416 -12.81 13.90 4.49
N ILE A 417 -13.56 13.91 5.60
CA ILE A 417 -15.01 13.76 5.63
C ILE A 417 -15.70 14.96 4.98
N GLU A 418 -15.29 16.18 5.35
CA GLU A 418 -15.86 17.42 4.78
C GLU A 418 -15.58 17.48 3.27
N THR A 419 -14.32 17.23 2.89
CA THR A 419 -13.91 17.18 1.48
C THR A 419 -14.68 16.13 0.69
N THR A 420 -14.87 14.94 1.27
CA THR A 420 -15.56 13.82 0.60
C THR A 420 -17.05 14.10 0.43
N ARG A 421 -17.70 14.66 1.46
CA ARG A 421 -19.12 15.06 1.41
C ARG A 421 -19.36 15.99 0.23
N LEU A 422 -18.58 17.06 0.12
CA LEU A 422 -18.75 18.07 -0.94
C LEU A 422 -18.59 17.48 -2.35
N LYS A 423 -17.64 16.55 -2.51
CA LYS A 423 -17.45 15.88 -3.80
C LYS A 423 -18.62 14.97 -4.17
N LEU A 424 -19.16 14.24 -3.19
CA LEU A 424 -20.35 13.40 -3.36
C LEU A 424 -21.60 14.25 -3.63
N ASP A 425 -21.76 15.37 -2.93
CA ASP A 425 -22.87 16.31 -3.15
C ASP A 425 -22.89 16.82 -4.59
N ARG A 426 -21.74 17.31 -5.09
CA ARG A 426 -21.61 17.76 -6.48
C ARG A 426 -21.82 16.63 -7.48
N PHE A 427 -21.27 15.45 -7.21
CA PHE A 427 -21.45 14.27 -8.05
C PHE A 427 -22.93 13.90 -8.19
N VAL A 428 -23.67 13.92 -7.08
CA VAL A 428 -25.10 13.60 -7.04
C VAL A 428 -25.92 14.69 -7.75
N GLU A 429 -25.61 15.97 -7.53
CA GLU A 429 -26.31 17.09 -8.19
C GLU A 429 -26.31 16.98 -9.72
N GLN A 430 -25.27 16.37 -10.30
CA GLN A 430 -25.07 16.18 -11.75
C GLN A 430 -25.63 14.86 -12.31
N GLY A 431 -26.40 14.11 -11.51
CA GLY A 431 -27.04 12.86 -11.92
C GLY A 431 -26.39 11.59 -11.37
N GLY A 432 -25.34 11.72 -10.55
CA GLY A 432 -24.69 10.59 -9.90
C GLY A 432 -25.57 9.93 -8.83
N GLN A 433 -25.45 8.62 -8.66
CA GLN A 433 -26.10 7.88 -7.59
C GLN A 433 -25.10 7.46 -6.51
N VAL A 434 -25.47 7.57 -5.23
CA VAL A 434 -24.64 7.12 -4.11
C VAL A 434 -25.39 6.08 -3.27
N VAL A 435 -24.73 4.98 -2.92
CA VAL A 435 -25.20 4.03 -1.89
C VAL A 435 -24.32 4.15 -0.66
N ILE A 436 -24.95 4.39 0.50
CA ILE A 436 -24.27 4.64 1.76
C ILE A 436 -24.94 3.89 2.93
N THR A 437 -24.15 3.48 3.92
CA THR A 437 -24.64 2.86 5.16
C THR A 437 -24.74 3.87 6.29
N ALA A 438 -25.53 3.58 7.33
CA ALA A 438 -25.75 4.50 8.44
C ALA A 438 -24.46 4.99 9.12
N ALA A 439 -23.42 4.15 9.25
CA ALA A 439 -22.18 4.58 9.92
C ALA A 439 -21.43 5.67 9.14
N ASN A 440 -21.49 5.63 7.80
CA ASN A 440 -20.90 6.67 6.95
C ASN A 440 -21.84 7.87 6.81
N ALA A 441 -23.15 7.63 6.68
CA ALA A 441 -24.15 8.69 6.57
C ALA A 441 -24.20 9.56 7.83
N ALA A 442 -24.01 8.98 9.03
CA ALA A 442 -23.93 9.75 10.26
C ALA A 442 -22.77 10.75 10.30
N LYS A 443 -21.69 10.50 9.56
CA LYS A 443 -20.51 11.39 9.47
C LYS A 443 -20.66 12.40 8.34
N LEU A 444 -21.09 11.94 7.17
CA LEU A 444 -21.22 12.78 5.97
C LEU A 444 -22.44 13.69 6.04
N TYR A 445 -23.55 13.22 6.61
CA TYR A 445 -24.83 13.93 6.70
C TYR A 445 -25.39 13.91 8.13
N PRO A 446 -24.67 14.51 9.11
CA PRO A 446 -25.11 14.53 10.51
C PRO A 446 -26.52 15.12 10.71
N GLU A 447 -26.96 15.99 9.79
CA GLU A 447 -28.30 16.59 9.79
C GLU A 447 -29.44 15.58 9.63
N TRP A 448 -29.19 14.36 9.12
CA TRP A 448 -30.20 13.29 9.04
C TRP A 448 -30.55 12.68 10.40
N GLY A 449 -29.86 13.10 11.47
CA GLY A 449 -30.17 12.70 12.83
C GLY A 449 -30.00 11.19 13.06
N ILE A 450 -29.06 10.56 12.35
CA ILE A 450 -28.70 9.14 12.52
C ILE A 450 -28.05 8.98 13.90
N THR A 451 -28.77 8.31 14.79
CA THR A 451 -28.38 8.22 16.22
C THR A 451 -27.37 7.11 16.49
N SER A 452 -26.78 7.09 17.69
CA SER A 452 -25.99 5.93 18.15
C SER A 452 -26.86 4.77 18.66
N GLN A 453 -28.19 4.93 18.69
CA GLN A 453 -29.11 3.92 19.20
C GLN A 453 -29.31 2.81 18.18
N VAL A 454 -29.04 1.57 18.61
CA VAL A 454 -29.08 0.37 17.77
C VAL A 454 -30.26 -0.52 18.15
N ASN A 455 -31.13 -0.80 17.18
CA ASN A 455 -32.20 -1.78 17.27
C ASN A 455 -31.76 -3.10 16.63
N LYS A 456 -31.91 -4.22 17.36
CA LYS A 456 -31.52 -5.55 16.86
C LYS A 456 -32.64 -6.19 16.07
N VAL A 457 -32.44 -6.34 14.77
CA VAL A 457 -33.34 -7.08 13.88
C VAL A 457 -33.02 -8.57 13.97
N LYS A 458 -34.04 -9.41 14.16
CA LYS A 458 -33.89 -10.86 14.23
C LYS A 458 -33.90 -11.48 12.83
N SER A 459 -33.19 -12.59 12.66
CA SER A 459 -33.36 -13.44 11.46
C SER A 459 -34.84 -13.84 11.31
N GLY A 460 -35.35 -13.84 10.09
CA GLY A 460 -36.73 -14.08 9.73
C GLY A 460 -37.66 -12.86 9.84
N SER A 461 -37.16 -11.70 10.30
CA SER A 461 -37.95 -10.45 10.29
C SER A 461 -38.37 -10.09 8.87
N VAL A 462 -39.58 -9.57 8.73
CA VAL A 462 -40.14 -9.20 7.41
C VAL A 462 -39.63 -7.83 7.01
N ILE A 463 -39.13 -7.74 5.78
CA ILE A 463 -38.79 -6.50 5.09
C ILE A 463 -39.96 -6.15 4.20
N ALA A 464 -40.58 -4.99 4.39
CA ALA A 464 -41.62 -4.46 3.52
C ALA A 464 -40.99 -3.44 2.57
N TRP A 465 -40.98 -3.73 1.27
CA TRP A 465 -40.46 -2.83 0.24
C TRP A 465 -41.54 -1.88 -0.25
N HIS A 466 -41.13 -0.73 -0.80
CA HIS A 466 -42.06 0.30 -1.28
C HIS A 466 -43.00 -0.17 -2.41
N ASP A 467 -42.65 -1.25 -3.11
CA ASP A 467 -43.36 -1.82 -4.25
C ASP A 467 -44.38 -2.88 -3.80
N GLY A 468 -44.52 -3.07 -2.48
CA GLY A 468 -45.39 -4.07 -1.87
C GLY A 468 -44.77 -5.46 -1.73
N VAL A 469 -43.57 -5.70 -2.26
CA VAL A 469 -42.86 -6.98 -2.10
C VAL A 469 -42.45 -7.15 -0.64
N LYS A 470 -42.52 -8.39 -0.15
CA LYS A 470 -42.09 -8.75 1.21
C LYS A 470 -41.01 -9.82 1.16
N ASP A 471 -39.87 -9.50 1.76
CA ASP A 471 -38.76 -10.44 1.94
C ASP A 471 -38.56 -10.77 3.42
N LYS A 472 -37.69 -11.75 3.69
CA LYS A 472 -37.29 -12.11 5.06
C LYS A 472 -35.80 -12.02 5.21
N GLU A 473 -35.39 -11.48 6.35
CA GLU A 473 -33.97 -11.37 6.69
C GLU A 473 -33.33 -12.72 6.96
N ALA A 474 -32.25 -13.02 6.24
CA ALA A 474 -31.50 -14.26 6.46
C ALA A 474 -30.79 -14.28 7.83
N TYR A 475 -30.27 -13.13 8.26
CA TYR A 475 -29.44 -13.02 9.46
C TYR A 475 -29.98 -11.98 10.44
N SER A 476 -29.56 -12.08 11.70
CA SER A 476 -29.77 -10.98 12.65
C SER A 476 -28.74 -9.89 12.39
N PHE A 477 -29.17 -8.63 12.40
CA PHE A 477 -28.30 -7.48 12.16
C PHE A 477 -28.76 -6.27 12.97
N ASP A 478 -27.96 -5.21 12.90
CA ASP A 478 -28.17 -3.98 13.64
C ASP A 478 -28.79 -2.92 12.72
N LEU A 479 -29.85 -2.25 13.19
CA LEU A 479 -30.57 -1.19 12.49
C LEU A 479 -30.58 0.07 13.35
N ILE A 480 -30.15 1.20 12.79
CA ILE A 480 -30.10 2.50 13.46
C ILE A 480 -31.35 3.32 13.11
N ASN A 481 -31.81 4.16 14.04
CA ASN A 481 -32.86 5.13 13.75
C ASN A 481 -32.29 6.46 13.25
N ALA A 482 -32.96 7.06 12.27
CA ALA A 482 -32.74 8.42 11.80
C ALA A 482 -33.87 9.32 12.29
N SER A 483 -33.55 10.25 13.18
CA SER A 483 -34.51 11.15 13.81
C SER A 483 -34.97 12.30 12.90
N SER A 484 -34.21 12.60 11.85
CA SER A 484 -34.43 13.74 10.96
C SER A 484 -34.25 13.36 9.49
N ILE A 485 -34.94 12.31 9.03
CA ILE A 485 -34.96 11.96 7.60
C ILE A 485 -35.53 13.16 6.81
N PRO A 486 -34.90 13.58 5.70
CA PRO A 486 -35.43 14.65 4.85
C PRO A 486 -36.89 14.38 4.44
N ALA A 487 -37.74 15.40 4.47
CA ALA A 487 -39.19 15.23 4.27
C ALA A 487 -39.56 14.74 2.86
N ASP A 488 -38.71 15.02 1.88
CA ASP A 488 -38.80 14.60 0.48
C ASP A 488 -38.11 13.26 0.19
N ALA A 489 -37.52 12.61 1.21
CA ALA A 489 -36.89 11.32 1.05
C ALA A 489 -37.93 10.22 0.74
N LYS A 490 -37.62 9.40 -0.26
CA LYS A 490 -38.41 8.23 -0.61
C LYS A 490 -38.01 7.05 0.28
N VAL A 491 -38.95 6.54 1.09
CA VAL A 491 -38.73 5.30 1.85
C VAL A 491 -38.64 4.12 0.87
N LEU A 492 -37.55 3.35 0.93
CA LEU A 492 -37.32 2.19 0.08
C LEU A 492 -37.81 0.89 0.74
N ALA A 493 -37.57 0.78 2.05
CA ALA A 493 -37.95 -0.40 2.82
C ALA A 493 -38.18 -0.08 4.30
N GLU A 494 -39.05 -0.87 4.93
CA GLU A 494 -39.33 -0.84 6.37
C GLU A 494 -39.19 -2.23 6.99
N ILE A 495 -38.79 -2.26 8.26
CA ILE A 495 -38.74 -3.48 9.08
C ILE A 495 -39.41 -3.18 10.42
N ASN A 496 -40.44 -3.96 10.77
CA ASN A 496 -41.23 -3.76 12.00
C ASN A 496 -41.80 -2.32 12.15
N GLY A 497 -42.17 -1.67 11.05
CA GLY A 497 -42.70 -0.30 11.04
C GLY A 497 -41.64 0.79 11.25
N GLN A 498 -40.36 0.43 11.28
CA GLN A 498 -39.24 1.38 11.26
C GLN A 498 -38.66 1.46 9.85
N VAL A 499 -38.38 2.67 9.36
CA VAL A 499 -37.63 2.88 8.12
C VAL A 499 -36.30 2.14 8.20
N ALA A 500 -36.01 1.33 7.18
CA ALA A 500 -34.80 0.52 7.10
C ALA A 500 -33.86 0.98 5.97
N ALA A 501 -34.42 1.54 4.91
CA ALA A 501 -33.67 2.24 3.87
C ALA A 501 -34.51 3.36 3.26
N PHE A 502 -33.87 4.45 2.87
CA PHE A 502 -34.50 5.59 2.20
C PHE A 502 -33.58 6.16 1.12
N GLU A 503 -34.14 6.93 0.19
CA GLU A 503 -33.44 7.60 -0.89
C GLU A 503 -33.74 9.09 -0.86
N VAL A 504 -32.70 9.91 -0.86
CA VAL A 504 -32.79 11.37 -0.97
C VAL A 504 -32.47 11.76 -2.40
N ILE A 505 -33.33 12.54 -3.04
CA ILE A 505 -33.09 13.08 -4.38
C ILE A 505 -32.39 14.42 -4.24
N LYS A 506 -31.31 14.64 -4.99
CA LYS A 506 -30.57 15.91 -4.96
C LYS A 506 -30.08 16.24 -6.37
N GLY A 507 -30.51 17.37 -6.91
CA GLY A 507 -30.32 17.71 -8.32
C GLY A 507 -30.91 16.62 -9.22
N GLU A 508 -30.11 16.11 -10.16
CA GLU A 508 -30.53 15.03 -11.08
C GLU A 508 -30.25 13.62 -10.54
N GLY A 509 -29.57 13.49 -9.40
CA GLY A 509 -29.12 12.22 -8.83
C GLY A 509 -29.79 11.86 -7.51
N SER A 510 -29.27 10.82 -6.86
CA SER A 510 -29.81 10.35 -5.58
C SER A 510 -28.78 9.77 -4.61
N ILE A 511 -29.11 9.79 -3.32
CA ILE A 511 -28.38 9.11 -2.26
C ILE A 511 -29.30 8.09 -1.59
N SER A 512 -29.03 6.81 -1.81
CA SER A 512 -29.69 5.69 -1.13
C SER A 512 -28.96 5.34 0.17
N CYS A 513 -29.61 5.56 1.31
CA CYS A 513 -29.09 5.27 2.64
C CYS A 513 -29.72 4.00 3.22
N VAL A 514 -28.89 3.02 3.57
CA VAL A 514 -29.28 1.82 4.32
C VAL A 514 -29.02 2.06 5.80
N LEU A 515 -30.07 1.97 6.63
CA LEU A 515 -29.99 2.30 8.06
C LEU A 515 -29.30 1.23 8.92
N SER A 516 -28.78 0.16 8.31
CA SER A 516 -27.81 -0.70 8.96
C SER A 516 -26.43 0.00 9.00
N PRO A 517 -25.68 -0.02 10.12
CA PRO A 517 -24.40 0.67 10.21
C PRO A 517 -23.40 0.27 9.10
N TYR A 518 -23.36 -1.02 8.75
CA TYR A 518 -22.46 -1.58 7.72
C TYR A 518 -23.15 -2.54 6.75
N GLY A 519 -24.49 -2.73 6.89
CA GLY A 519 -25.24 -3.73 6.11
C GLY A 519 -24.92 -5.18 6.48
N LEU A 520 -24.16 -5.43 7.56
CA LEU A 520 -23.67 -6.75 7.96
C LEU A 520 -24.48 -7.35 9.10
N ASN A 521 -24.52 -8.68 9.15
CA ASN A 521 -25.02 -9.40 10.32
C ASN A 521 -24.22 -9.08 11.60
N ASN A 522 -24.90 -9.01 12.74
CA ASN A 522 -24.30 -8.56 14.01
C ASN A 522 -23.56 -9.65 14.79
N LYS A 523 -23.73 -10.92 14.41
CA LYS A 523 -23.02 -12.05 15.03
C LYS A 523 -21.97 -12.61 14.10
N ARG A 524 -20.74 -12.69 14.60
CA ARG A 524 -19.63 -13.34 13.91
C ARG A 524 -19.97 -14.79 13.57
N LEU A 525 -19.92 -15.13 12.28
CA LEU A 525 -20.08 -16.49 11.76
C LEU A 525 -18.76 -17.27 11.83
N LYS A 526 -18.85 -18.61 11.83
CA LYS A 526 -17.68 -19.49 11.91
C LYS A 526 -17.09 -19.71 10.51
N MET A 527 -15.87 -19.22 10.29
CA MET A 527 -15.14 -19.43 9.04
C MET A 527 -14.50 -20.82 8.94
N ASN A 528 -14.70 -21.51 7.81
CA ASN A 528 -14.16 -22.83 7.52
C ASN A 528 -12.78 -22.75 6.84
N TRP A 529 -11.77 -22.24 7.55
CA TRP A 529 -10.44 -22.03 6.99
C TRP A 529 -9.77 -23.30 6.41
N PRO A 530 -9.06 -23.20 5.27
CA PRO A 530 -8.30 -24.31 4.69
C PRO A 530 -7.19 -24.83 5.62
N PRO A 531 -6.77 -26.10 5.50
CA PRO A 531 -5.61 -26.61 6.24
C PRO A 531 -4.33 -25.86 5.84
N ARG A 532 -3.41 -25.65 6.79
CA ARG A 532 -2.14 -24.94 6.52
C ARG A 532 -1.22 -25.79 5.63
N LYS A 533 -0.36 -25.15 4.85
CA LYS A 533 0.61 -25.82 3.96
C LYS A 533 1.46 -26.91 4.66
N LYS A 534 1.86 -26.68 5.92
CA LYS A 534 2.57 -27.68 6.74
C LYS A 534 1.69 -28.89 7.12
N GLU A 535 0.42 -28.64 7.44
CA GLU A 535 -0.57 -29.69 7.73
C GLU A 535 -0.81 -30.55 6.48
N VAL A 536 -0.86 -29.92 5.30
CA VAL A 536 -0.96 -30.59 4.00
C VAL A 536 0.25 -31.47 3.68
N GLN A 537 1.47 -30.98 3.93
CA GLN A 537 2.69 -31.75 3.69
C GLN A 537 2.81 -32.99 4.58
N GLN A 538 2.39 -32.88 5.84
CA GLN A 538 2.46 -33.99 6.81
C GLN A 538 1.33 -35.01 6.63
N LYS A 539 0.15 -34.57 6.19
CA LYS A 539 -1.04 -35.43 6.02
C LYS A 539 -1.56 -35.42 4.59
N LYS A 540 -0.71 -35.80 3.62
CA LYS A 540 -1.03 -35.81 2.17
C LYS A 540 -2.42 -36.38 1.86
N LYS A 541 -2.79 -37.53 2.45
CA LYS A 541 -4.08 -38.20 2.21
C LYS A 541 -5.28 -37.43 2.77
N ALA A 542 -5.14 -36.83 3.97
CA ALA A 542 -6.21 -36.04 4.61
C ALA A 542 -6.40 -34.67 3.95
N ALA A 543 -5.30 -34.04 3.50
CA ALA A 543 -5.39 -32.82 2.73
C ALA A 543 -6.02 -33.04 1.35
N LEU A 544 -5.64 -34.11 0.65
CA LEU A 544 -6.27 -34.48 -0.62
C LEU A 544 -7.77 -34.77 -0.45
N ALA A 545 -8.17 -35.41 0.66
CA ALA A 545 -9.58 -35.62 1.01
C ALA A 545 -10.32 -34.30 1.33
N TRP A 546 -9.65 -33.33 1.95
CA TRP A 546 -10.21 -32.00 2.20
C TRP A 546 -10.47 -31.25 0.88
N PHE A 547 -9.52 -31.26 -0.05
CA PHE A 547 -9.67 -30.61 -1.36
C PHE A 547 -10.76 -31.28 -2.23
N LYS A 548 -10.94 -32.59 -2.13
CA LYS A 548 -11.98 -33.33 -2.88
C LYS A 548 -13.42 -33.12 -2.38
N ASN A 549 -13.61 -32.78 -1.10
CA ASN A 549 -14.93 -32.63 -0.46
C ASN A 549 -15.25 -31.17 -0.06
N LEU A 550 -14.64 -30.22 -0.76
CA LEU A 550 -14.60 -28.81 -0.39
C LEU A 550 -15.98 -28.14 -0.49
N LYS A 551 -16.50 -27.66 0.65
CA LYS A 551 -17.55 -26.64 0.69
C LYS A 551 -16.91 -25.25 0.50
N PRO A 552 -17.58 -24.29 -0.18
CA PRO A 552 -17.11 -22.91 -0.23
C PRO A 552 -16.79 -22.38 1.16
N LEU A 553 -15.74 -21.55 1.26
CA LEU A 553 -15.48 -20.73 2.44
C LEU A 553 -16.70 -19.84 2.69
N GLY A 554 -17.29 -19.96 3.87
CA GLY A 554 -18.24 -18.97 4.37
C GLY A 554 -17.51 -17.73 4.86
N TYR A 555 -18.20 -16.60 4.89
CA TYR A 555 -17.68 -15.34 5.39
C TYR A 555 -17.98 -15.21 6.89
N THR A 556 -17.11 -14.48 7.58
CA THR A 556 -17.26 -14.18 9.02
C THR A 556 -18.42 -13.23 9.29
N HIS A 557 -18.71 -12.35 8.34
CA HIS A 557 -19.90 -11.52 8.29
C HIS A 557 -20.47 -11.59 6.88
N GLU A 558 -21.80 -11.59 6.77
CA GLU A 558 -22.56 -11.64 5.52
C GLU A 558 -23.48 -10.42 5.48
N PHE A 559 -23.80 -9.93 4.27
CA PHE A 559 -24.79 -8.87 4.12
C PHE A 559 -26.19 -9.30 4.55
N SER A 560 -26.94 -8.34 5.12
CA SER A 560 -28.38 -8.50 5.34
C SER A 560 -29.11 -8.60 4.01
N THR A 561 -30.29 -9.21 4.01
CA THR A 561 -31.14 -9.31 2.81
C THR A 561 -31.55 -7.91 2.34
N LEU A 562 -31.78 -6.98 3.27
CA LEU A 562 -31.97 -5.56 2.99
C LEU A 562 -30.82 -4.95 2.19
N MET A 563 -29.57 -5.09 2.67
CA MET A 563 -28.40 -4.51 2.00
C MET A 563 -28.20 -5.12 0.62
N GLN A 564 -28.31 -6.45 0.52
CA GLN A 564 -28.16 -7.19 -0.73
C GLN A 564 -29.13 -6.66 -1.80
N LYS A 565 -30.42 -6.55 -1.48
CA LYS A 565 -31.44 -6.14 -2.45
C LYS A 565 -31.34 -4.66 -2.86
N VAL A 566 -30.93 -3.76 -1.94
CA VAL A 566 -30.63 -2.37 -2.30
C VAL A 566 -29.45 -2.29 -3.30
N LEU A 567 -28.38 -3.04 -3.05
CA LEU A 567 -27.24 -3.12 -3.95
C LEU A 567 -27.63 -3.74 -5.30
N ASP A 568 -28.40 -4.84 -5.30
CA ASP A 568 -28.82 -5.54 -6.51
C ASP A 568 -29.64 -4.63 -7.42
N ALA A 569 -30.56 -3.83 -6.86
CA ALA A 569 -31.34 -2.85 -7.61
C ALA A 569 -30.42 -1.80 -8.27
N LYS A 570 -29.56 -1.15 -7.49
CA LYS A 570 -28.67 -0.09 -7.99
C LYS A 570 -27.62 -0.59 -8.95
N LEU A 571 -27.04 -1.77 -8.74
CA LEU A 571 -26.08 -2.37 -9.67
C LEU A 571 -26.75 -2.81 -10.98
N SER A 572 -28.00 -3.29 -10.91
CA SER A 572 -28.75 -3.70 -12.10
C SER A 572 -29.09 -2.54 -13.02
N GLU A 573 -29.37 -1.36 -12.46
CA GLU A 573 -29.60 -0.10 -13.21
C GLU A 573 -28.39 0.32 -14.06
N GLN A 574 -27.17 -0.10 -13.67
CA GLN A 574 -25.93 0.28 -14.34
C GLN A 574 -25.51 -0.68 -15.47
N ARG A 575 -26.29 -1.76 -15.72
CA ARG A 575 -25.95 -2.78 -16.73
C ARG A 575 -26.30 -2.31 -18.13
N LEU A 576 -25.34 -2.43 -19.04
CA LEU A 576 -25.57 -2.16 -20.46
C LEU A 576 -26.08 -3.40 -21.21
N PHE A 577 -25.57 -4.57 -20.85
CA PHE A 577 -25.90 -5.85 -21.48
C PHE A 577 -26.14 -6.94 -20.44
N SER A 578 -26.80 -8.02 -20.86
CA SER A 578 -26.89 -9.28 -20.13
C SER A 578 -26.60 -10.44 -21.07
N VAL A 579 -26.04 -11.52 -20.53
CA VAL A 579 -25.49 -12.64 -21.32
C VAL A 579 -25.99 -14.01 -20.88
N GLY A 580 -26.79 -14.11 -19.83
CA GLY A 580 -27.20 -15.37 -19.19
C GLY A 580 -26.61 -15.57 -17.78
N GLU A 581 -27.10 -16.60 -17.08
CA GLU A 581 -26.66 -16.92 -15.71
C GLU A 581 -25.34 -17.69 -15.70
N LYS A 582 -24.57 -17.57 -14.61
CA LYS A 582 -23.27 -18.25 -14.40
C LYS A 582 -22.21 -17.95 -15.45
N LEU A 583 -22.37 -16.85 -16.17
CA LEU A 583 -21.42 -16.33 -17.14
C LEU A 583 -20.82 -15.04 -16.62
N SER A 584 -19.65 -14.71 -17.16
CA SER A 584 -19.06 -13.40 -16.97
C SER A 584 -18.93 -12.66 -18.28
N HIS A 585 -19.03 -11.33 -18.22
CA HIS A 585 -18.87 -10.51 -19.42
C HIS A 585 -18.19 -9.17 -19.14
N ILE A 586 -17.44 -8.71 -20.15
CA ILE A 586 -16.76 -7.41 -20.18
C ILE A 586 -17.28 -6.64 -21.38
N VAL A 587 -17.58 -5.36 -21.18
CA VAL A 587 -18.09 -4.46 -22.21
C VAL A 587 -17.05 -3.37 -22.49
N ASN A 588 -16.70 -3.19 -23.75
CA ASN A 588 -15.87 -2.09 -24.21
C ASN A 588 -16.61 -1.28 -25.28
N TYR A 589 -16.45 0.04 -25.27
CA TYR A 589 -17.07 0.93 -26.25
C TYR A 589 -16.12 1.21 -27.42
N LYS A 590 -16.54 0.93 -28.65
CA LYS A 590 -15.72 1.12 -29.87
C LYS A 590 -16.00 2.43 -30.60
N GLY A 591 -17.01 3.19 -30.18
CA GLY A 591 -17.49 4.37 -30.92
C GLY A 591 -18.72 4.05 -31.76
N GLU A 592 -19.43 5.07 -32.23
CA GLU A 592 -20.53 4.93 -33.20
C GLU A 592 -21.62 3.89 -32.84
N LYS A 593 -21.95 3.77 -31.54
CA LYS A 593 -22.92 2.79 -31.00
C LYS A 593 -22.49 1.33 -31.17
N GLU A 594 -21.20 1.09 -31.39
CA GLU A 594 -20.59 -0.23 -31.47
C GLU A 594 -19.90 -0.58 -30.13
N TYR A 595 -20.15 -1.79 -29.66
CA TYR A 595 -19.61 -2.34 -28.42
C TYR A 595 -18.91 -3.67 -28.68
N LEU A 596 -17.78 -3.89 -28.04
CA LEU A 596 -17.14 -5.19 -27.94
C LEU A 596 -17.63 -5.88 -26.65
N LEU A 597 -18.25 -7.04 -26.79
CA LEU A 597 -18.76 -7.85 -25.69
C LEU A 597 -17.98 -9.16 -25.61
N THR A 598 -17.21 -9.34 -24.55
CA THR A 598 -16.48 -10.59 -24.27
C THR A 598 -17.24 -11.41 -23.25
N ILE A 599 -17.63 -12.63 -23.60
CA ILE A 599 -18.39 -13.57 -22.75
C ILE A 599 -17.48 -14.73 -22.37
N MET A 600 -17.41 -15.05 -21.08
CA MET A 600 -16.58 -16.14 -20.55
C MET A 600 -17.44 -17.09 -19.73
N ASN A 601 -17.23 -18.39 -19.96
CA ASN A 601 -17.84 -19.44 -19.17
C ASN A 601 -16.81 -19.97 -18.18
N ASP A 602 -16.94 -19.55 -16.93
CA ASP A 602 -15.99 -19.90 -15.88
C ASP A 602 -16.26 -21.26 -15.22
N THR A 603 -17.39 -21.89 -15.59
CA THR A 603 -17.76 -23.24 -15.18
C THR A 603 -17.02 -24.31 -16.02
N LEU A 604 -17.23 -25.59 -15.68
CA LEU A 604 -16.65 -26.73 -16.43
C LEU A 604 -17.69 -27.43 -17.32
N GLU A 605 -18.87 -26.81 -17.46
CA GLU A 605 -20.03 -27.32 -18.19
C GLU A 605 -20.49 -26.25 -19.16
N SER A 606 -21.09 -26.64 -20.29
CA SER A 606 -21.72 -25.68 -21.18
C SER A 606 -22.81 -24.89 -20.48
N GLN A 607 -22.87 -23.60 -20.73
CA GLN A 607 -23.93 -22.72 -20.24
C GLN A 607 -24.68 -22.12 -21.43
N PRO A 608 -26.02 -21.96 -21.34
CA PRO A 608 -26.76 -21.19 -22.30
C PRO A 608 -26.37 -19.72 -22.19
N PHE A 609 -26.36 -19.00 -23.31
CA PHE A 609 -26.11 -17.56 -23.31
C PHE A 609 -27.03 -16.84 -24.30
N GLU A 610 -27.43 -15.62 -23.96
CA GLU A 610 -28.24 -14.76 -24.82
C GLU A 610 -27.80 -13.30 -24.61
N ILE A 611 -27.48 -12.59 -25.69
CA ILE A 611 -27.06 -11.19 -25.62
C ILE A 611 -28.29 -10.29 -25.65
N VAL A 612 -28.59 -9.67 -24.50
CA VAL A 612 -29.68 -8.70 -24.34
C VAL A 612 -29.10 -7.31 -24.09
N SER A 613 -29.51 -6.32 -24.88
CA SER A 613 -29.15 -4.91 -24.64
C SER A 613 -30.20 -4.20 -23.80
N HIS A 614 -29.74 -3.42 -22.81
CA HIS A 614 -30.59 -2.58 -21.94
C HIS A 614 -30.53 -1.10 -22.32
N ILE A 615 -29.74 -0.76 -23.35
CA ILE A 615 -29.46 0.63 -23.76
C ILE A 615 -29.92 0.92 -25.20
N GLY A 616 -30.73 0.05 -25.78
CA GLY A 616 -31.35 0.27 -27.08
C GLY A 616 -31.48 -0.99 -27.93
N ASN A 617 -32.10 -0.84 -29.10
CA ASN A 617 -32.35 -1.96 -30.00
C ASN A 617 -31.08 -2.35 -30.75
N VAL A 618 -30.76 -3.64 -30.74
CA VAL A 618 -29.63 -4.22 -31.48
C VAL A 618 -29.88 -4.12 -32.99
N GLU A 619 -28.89 -3.62 -33.72
CA GLU A 619 -28.82 -3.60 -35.19
C GLU A 619 -28.19 -4.90 -35.71
N SER A 620 -27.04 -5.29 -35.15
CA SER A 620 -26.32 -6.49 -35.54
C SER A 620 -25.47 -7.02 -34.39
N ILE A 621 -25.27 -8.34 -34.38
CA ILE A 621 -24.32 -9.06 -33.52
C ILE A 621 -23.40 -9.85 -34.44
N GLN A 622 -22.10 -9.65 -34.29
CA GLN A 622 -21.09 -10.37 -35.07
C GLN A 622 -20.07 -11.00 -34.13
N GLU A 623 -19.92 -12.32 -34.18
CA GLU A 623 -18.85 -13.01 -33.46
C GLU A 623 -17.49 -12.82 -34.16
N ILE A 624 -16.43 -12.63 -33.37
CA ILE A 624 -15.06 -12.45 -33.84
C ILE A 624 -14.28 -13.76 -33.75
N ASP A 625 -13.56 -14.13 -34.83
CA ASP A 625 -12.64 -15.27 -34.83
C ASP A 625 -11.38 -14.97 -33.99
N LEU A 626 -11.15 -15.80 -32.96
CA LEU A 626 -10.00 -15.72 -32.07
C LEU A 626 -8.74 -16.44 -32.61
N PHE A 627 -8.86 -17.10 -33.78
CA PHE A 627 -7.80 -17.85 -34.48
C PHE A 627 -7.17 -19.02 -33.71
N ASP A 628 -7.84 -19.48 -32.65
CA ASP A 628 -7.28 -20.42 -31.67
C ASP A 628 -8.23 -21.59 -31.32
N GLU A 629 -9.27 -21.81 -32.12
CA GLU A 629 -10.32 -22.83 -31.89
C GLU A 629 -9.77 -24.25 -31.67
N TYR A 630 -8.69 -24.61 -32.38
CA TYR A 630 -8.02 -25.91 -32.23
C TYR A 630 -7.46 -26.15 -30.81
N LEU A 631 -7.20 -25.09 -30.01
CA LEU A 631 -6.74 -25.22 -28.63
C LEU A 631 -7.78 -25.89 -27.73
N LYS A 632 -9.07 -25.80 -28.07
CA LYS A 632 -10.16 -26.46 -27.34
C LYS A 632 -9.99 -27.98 -27.30
N GLN A 633 -9.39 -28.56 -28.34
CA GLN A 633 -9.09 -30.00 -28.42
C GLN A 633 -7.84 -30.42 -27.64
N ASN A 634 -7.12 -29.48 -27.02
CA ASN A 634 -5.93 -29.80 -26.25
C ASN A 634 -6.31 -30.56 -24.96
N PRO A 635 -5.65 -31.69 -24.63
CA PRO A 635 -5.92 -32.42 -23.38
C PRO A 635 -5.71 -31.62 -22.09
N SER A 636 -5.04 -30.46 -22.17
CA SER A 636 -4.80 -29.53 -21.06
C SER A 636 -5.73 -28.30 -21.08
N PHE A 637 -6.76 -28.30 -21.93
CA PHE A 637 -7.76 -27.22 -22.00
C PHE A 637 -8.55 -27.13 -20.69
N PHE A 638 -9.04 -28.27 -20.21
CA PHE A 638 -9.67 -28.41 -18.90
C PHE A 638 -8.68 -28.75 -17.78
N PRO A 639 -9.09 -28.56 -16.52
CA PRO A 639 -8.40 -29.11 -15.37
C PRO A 639 -8.21 -30.64 -15.42
N PHE A 640 -7.13 -31.13 -14.80
CA PHE A 640 -6.88 -32.56 -14.62
C PHE A 640 -8.02 -33.24 -13.87
N GLY A 641 -8.48 -34.39 -14.39
CA GLY A 641 -9.66 -35.11 -13.89
C GLY A 641 -10.96 -34.73 -14.60
N TYR A 642 -10.93 -33.74 -15.49
CA TYR A 642 -12.10 -33.27 -16.27
C TYR A 642 -11.88 -33.40 -17.78
N GLN A 643 -10.91 -34.20 -18.23
CA GLN A 643 -10.63 -34.36 -19.66
C GLN A 643 -11.78 -35.06 -20.41
N ASP A 644 -12.53 -35.94 -19.72
CA ASP A 644 -13.69 -36.61 -20.32
C ASP A 644 -14.85 -35.64 -20.61
N ASN A 645 -14.86 -34.47 -19.96
CA ASN A 645 -15.88 -33.44 -20.20
C ASN A 645 -15.85 -32.92 -21.65
N LEU A 646 -14.70 -32.93 -22.33
CA LEU A 646 -14.55 -32.44 -23.71
C LEU A 646 -15.56 -33.10 -24.68
N ARG A 647 -15.90 -34.37 -24.45
CA ARG A 647 -16.80 -35.13 -25.33
C ARG A 647 -18.28 -34.84 -25.10
N GLN A 648 -18.62 -34.08 -24.06
CA GLN A 648 -19.99 -33.80 -23.62
C GLN A 648 -20.32 -32.30 -23.60
N GLN A 649 -19.48 -31.46 -24.21
CA GLN A 649 -19.72 -30.01 -24.28
C GLN A 649 -20.55 -29.64 -25.52
N ASN A 650 -21.47 -28.68 -25.34
CA ASN A 650 -22.10 -27.92 -26.41
C ASN A 650 -21.37 -26.58 -26.59
N ASP A 651 -21.07 -26.22 -27.83
CA ASP A 651 -20.53 -24.92 -28.21
C ASP A 651 -21.13 -24.52 -29.56
N ASN A 652 -22.14 -23.64 -29.53
CA ASN A 652 -22.95 -23.28 -30.70
C ASN A 652 -23.60 -21.90 -30.51
N GLU A 653 -24.58 -21.53 -31.33
CA GLU A 653 -25.21 -20.21 -31.27
C GLU A 653 -25.88 -19.91 -29.91
N ASP A 654 -26.38 -20.92 -29.21
CA ASP A 654 -27.11 -20.76 -27.94
C ASP A 654 -26.29 -21.14 -26.70
N PHE A 655 -25.16 -21.83 -26.88
CA PHE A 655 -24.34 -22.36 -25.79
C PHE A 655 -22.87 -22.00 -25.93
N ILE A 656 -22.24 -21.65 -24.81
CA ILE A 656 -20.79 -21.51 -24.69
C ILE A 656 -20.21 -22.68 -23.90
N MET A 657 -19.19 -23.33 -24.46
CA MET A 657 -18.49 -24.44 -23.81
C MET A 657 -17.91 -24.05 -22.44
N GLY A 658 -17.88 -25.00 -21.50
CA GLY A 658 -17.18 -24.84 -20.23
C GLY A 658 -15.73 -24.40 -20.40
N SER A 659 -15.26 -23.48 -19.55
CA SER A 659 -13.92 -22.89 -19.59
C SER A 659 -13.58 -22.05 -20.82
N ASP A 660 -14.56 -21.72 -21.66
CA ASP A 660 -14.33 -21.01 -22.91
C ASP A 660 -14.55 -19.48 -22.85
N VAL A 661 -14.15 -18.80 -23.93
CA VAL A 661 -14.34 -17.37 -24.16
C VAL A 661 -14.72 -17.10 -25.61
N ARG A 662 -15.70 -16.22 -25.79
CA ARG A 662 -16.22 -15.77 -27.09
C ARG A 662 -16.34 -14.25 -27.08
N ILE A 663 -16.13 -13.61 -28.23
CA ILE A 663 -16.13 -12.15 -28.36
C ILE A 663 -17.05 -11.73 -29.49
N PHE A 664 -17.91 -10.76 -29.22
CA PHE A 664 -18.91 -10.24 -30.15
C PHE A 664 -18.77 -8.74 -30.35
N VAL A 665 -18.96 -8.27 -31.57
CA VAL A 665 -19.25 -6.87 -31.88
C VAL A 665 -20.76 -6.70 -31.91
N VAL A 666 -21.28 -5.83 -31.06
CA VAL A 666 -22.71 -5.51 -30.98
C VAL A 666 -22.90 -4.07 -31.41
N LYS A 667 -23.67 -3.84 -32.47
CA LYS A 667 -24.02 -2.51 -32.96
C LYS A 667 -25.47 -2.21 -32.62
N LEU A 668 -25.76 -1.01 -32.12
CA LEU A 668 -27.11 -0.58 -31.76
C LEU A 668 -27.69 0.41 -32.78
N LYS A 669 -28.99 0.29 -33.08
CA LYS A 669 -29.72 1.25 -33.94
C LYS A 669 -29.81 2.61 -33.25
N ALA A 670 -30.19 2.57 -31.98
CA ALA A 670 -30.28 3.71 -31.08
C ALA A 670 -29.59 3.34 -29.77
N ASP A 671 -28.96 4.32 -29.16
CA ASP A 671 -28.19 4.17 -27.93
C ASP A 671 -28.72 5.21 -26.94
N THR A 672 -29.25 4.75 -25.82
CA THR A 672 -29.79 5.59 -24.74
C THR A 672 -28.74 5.92 -23.68
N SER A 673 -27.52 5.39 -23.81
CA SER A 673 -26.44 5.67 -22.87
C SER A 673 -25.90 7.09 -23.03
N ARG A 674 -25.45 7.67 -21.93
CA ARG A 674 -24.83 9.01 -21.90
C ARG A 674 -23.33 8.88 -22.14
N ILE A 675 -22.86 9.34 -23.29
CA ILE A 675 -21.42 9.46 -23.57
C ILE A 675 -20.93 10.79 -23.02
N LEU A 676 -20.09 10.73 -21.99
CA LEU A 676 -19.46 11.93 -21.44
C LEU A 676 -18.29 12.38 -22.31
N PRO A 677 -18.10 13.71 -22.52
CA PRO A 677 -17.02 14.25 -23.34
C PRO A 677 -15.65 13.86 -22.80
N GLU A 678 -14.60 14.07 -23.60
CA GLU A 678 -13.23 13.94 -23.11
C GLU A 678 -13.00 14.86 -21.90
N ILE A 679 -12.18 14.39 -20.96
CA ILE A 679 -11.89 15.11 -19.72
C ILE A 679 -10.47 15.63 -19.75
N GLU A 680 -10.33 16.93 -19.51
CA GLU A 680 -9.04 17.54 -19.18
C GLU A 680 -8.93 17.65 -17.67
N LEU A 681 -7.87 17.06 -17.14
CA LEU A 681 -7.53 17.19 -15.74
C LEU A 681 -7.03 18.61 -15.51
N LYS A 682 -7.74 19.41 -14.69
CA LYS A 682 -7.28 20.76 -14.31
C LYS A 682 -5.85 20.73 -13.79
N ASP A 683 -5.08 21.73 -14.19
CA ASP A 683 -3.72 21.95 -13.70
C ASP A 683 -3.70 22.25 -12.21
N LYS A 684 -2.52 22.06 -11.63
CA LYS A 684 -2.25 22.42 -10.25
C LYS A 684 -2.43 23.93 -10.08
N PRO A 685 -3.08 24.40 -8.99
CA PRO A 685 -3.20 25.82 -8.74
C PRO A 685 -1.83 26.43 -8.47
N GLU A 686 -1.58 27.59 -9.07
CA GLU A 686 -0.39 28.40 -8.85
C GLU A 686 -0.61 29.34 -7.66
N LYS A 687 0.48 29.78 -7.03
CA LYS A 687 0.53 30.84 -6.01
C LYS A 687 -0.17 30.53 -4.69
N ARG A 688 -0.43 29.26 -4.41
CA ARG A 688 -1.04 28.77 -3.16
C ARG A 688 -0.01 28.08 -2.29
N LEU A 689 0.37 28.70 -1.19
CA LEU A 689 1.39 28.20 -0.27
C LEU A 689 0.81 27.98 1.12
N ILE A 690 1.38 27.02 1.87
CA ILE A 690 1.04 26.79 3.28
C ILE A 690 2.27 26.93 4.16
N ALA A 691 2.09 27.52 5.35
CA ALA A 691 3.06 27.36 6.41
C ALA A 691 3.06 25.92 6.91
N VAL A 692 4.22 25.42 7.34
CA VAL A 692 4.38 24.06 7.87
C VAL A 692 5.06 24.08 9.22
N LYS A 693 4.84 23.02 10.02
CA LYS A 693 5.36 22.94 11.39
C LYS A 693 6.88 22.88 11.44
N GLY A 694 7.48 22.27 10.42
CA GLY A 694 8.93 22.19 10.25
C GLY A 694 9.28 21.27 9.09
N ILE A 695 10.55 21.31 8.69
CA ILE A 695 11.02 20.51 7.56
C ILE A 695 11.20 19.02 7.94
N LYS A 696 11.43 18.69 9.22
CA LYS A 696 11.79 17.33 9.66
C LYS A 696 10.63 16.34 9.56
N SER A 697 9.40 16.84 9.72
CA SER A 697 8.12 16.13 9.64
C SER A 697 7.37 16.40 8.34
N LEU A 698 7.81 17.38 7.55
CA LEU A 698 7.11 17.83 6.33
C LEU A 698 6.70 16.65 5.43
N ARG A 699 7.61 15.70 5.20
CA ARG A 699 7.31 14.53 4.35
C ARG A 699 6.12 13.74 4.89
N HIS A 700 6.11 13.42 6.19
CA HIS A 700 5.02 12.67 6.82
C HIS A 700 3.74 13.51 6.91
N GLN A 701 3.83 14.82 7.11
CA GLN A 701 2.69 15.73 7.05
C GLN A 701 2.03 15.72 5.66
N LEU A 702 2.81 15.83 4.58
CA LEU A 702 2.30 15.78 3.22
C LEU A 702 1.70 14.40 2.87
N MET A 703 2.26 13.31 3.40
CA MET A 703 1.69 11.96 3.23
C MET A 703 0.34 11.79 3.94
N LYS A 704 0.05 12.59 4.98
CA LYS A 704 -1.27 12.63 5.63
C LYS A 704 -2.33 13.36 4.79
N TRP A 705 -1.92 14.04 3.73
CA TRP A 705 -2.77 14.85 2.87
C TRP A 705 -2.71 14.36 1.42
N PRO A 706 -3.28 13.19 1.10
CA PRO A 706 -3.12 12.57 -0.23
C PRO A 706 -3.55 13.48 -1.39
N SER A 707 -4.41 14.46 -1.13
CA SER A 707 -4.91 15.43 -2.10
C SER A 707 -4.08 16.73 -2.22
N TYR A 708 -3.04 16.96 -1.39
CA TYR A 708 -2.40 18.28 -1.25
C TYR A 708 -1.91 18.89 -2.58
N LYS A 709 -1.34 18.05 -3.46
CA LYS A 709 -0.78 18.48 -4.75
C LYS A 709 -1.78 19.11 -5.70
N ARG A 710 -3.08 18.97 -5.42
CA ARG A 710 -4.17 19.53 -6.22
C ARG A 710 -4.61 20.91 -5.76
N TYR A 711 -4.28 21.27 -4.53
CA TYR A 711 -4.77 22.50 -3.92
C TYR A 711 -3.64 23.48 -3.59
N LEU A 712 -2.39 22.99 -3.52
CA LEU A 712 -1.24 23.76 -3.07
C LEU A 712 -0.09 23.66 -4.05
N GLU A 713 0.54 24.78 -4.35
CA GLU A 713 1.75 24.86 -5.17
C GLU A 713 3.00 24.46 -4.39
N GLY A 714 3.11 24.88 -3.14
CA GLY A 714 4.32 24.71 -2.36
C GLY A 714 4.11 25.00 -0.87
N VAL A 715 5.23 25.11 -0.17
CA VAL A 715 5.25 25.34 1.27
C VAL A 715 6.13 26.53 1.62
N ASN A 716 5.77 27.21 2.71
CA ASN A 716 6.56 28.25 3.33
C ASN A 716 7.31 27.67 4.54
N LEU A 717 8.62 27.93 4.61
CA LEU A 717 9.49 27.52 5.70
C LEU A 717 10.16 28.75 6.30
N THR A 718 10.32 28.80 7.62
CA THR A 718 11.19 29.82 8.23
C THR A 718 12.66 29.48 8.00
N GLY A 719 13.51 30.50 7.89
CA GLY A 719 14.96 30.32 7.77
C GLY A 719 15.55 29.56 8.95
N GLN A 720 14.99 29.75 10.16
CA GLN A 720 15.43 29.06 11.37
C GLN A 720 15.21 27.54 11.29
N MET A 721 14.10 27.08 10.67
CA MET A 721 13.85 25.64 10.48
C MET A 721 14.97 24.97 9.69
N LEU A 722 15.49 25.61 8.65
CA LEU A 722 16.62 25.10 7.88
C LEU A 722 17.91 25.15 8.71
N LEU A 723 18.19 26.25 9.40
CA LEU A 723 19.40 26.39 10.24
C LEU A 723 19.46 25.35 11.37
N ASP A 724 18.31 24.97 11.94
CA ASP A 724 18.17 23.93 12.96
C ASP A 724 18.30 22.50 12.43
N THR A 725 18.41 22.34 11.12
CA THR A 725 18.45 21.05 10.43
C THR A 725 19.88 20.63 10.06
N SER A 726 20.20 19.34 10.12
CA SER A 726 21.50 18.77 9.76
C SER A 726 21.69 18.72 8.23
N ASP A 727 22.89 19.06 7.73
CA ASP A 727 23.21 18.98 6.31
C ASP A 727 23.13 17.54 5.79
N SER A 728 23.61 16.57 6.58
CA SER A 728 23.58 15.15 6.19
C SER A 728 22.17 14.60 6.11
N TRP A 729 21.25 15.10 6.93
CA TRP A 729 19.85 14.71 6.86
C TRP A 729 19.15 15.39 5.69
N LEU A 730 19.36 16.71 5.56
CA LEU A 730 18.71 17.51 4.51
C LEU A 730 19.11 17.02 3.12
N TYR A 731 20.38 16.67 2.92
CA TYR A 731 20.86 16.09 1.67
C TYR A 731 20.14 14.79 1.29
N GLU A 732 19.83 13.92 2.26
CA GLU A 732 19.12 12.66 1.98
C GLU A 732 17.63 12.89 1.72
N GLU A 733 16.97 13.72 2.51
CA GLU A 733 15.54 14.01 2.38
C GLU A 733 15.23 14.86 1.15
N ALA A 734 16.13 15.76 0.77
CA ALA A 734 16.02 16.56 -0.45
C ALA A 734 15.89 15.71 -1.71
N LYS A 735 16.47 14.49 -1.75
CA LYS A 735 16.29 13.56 -2.88
C LYS A 735 14.81 13.26 -3.15
N ILE A 736 13.99 13.20 -2.10
CA ILE A 736 12.55 12.97 -2.22
C ILE A 736 11.83 14.29 -2.52
N PHE A 737 12.15 15.38 -1.81
CA PHE A 737 11.51 16.68 -2.07
C PHE A 737 11.73 17.17 -3.51
N ASN A 738 12.94 17.02 -4.05
CA ASN A 738 13.29 17.39 -5.42
C ASN A 738 12.56 16.49 -6.43
N ARG A 739 12.48 15.17 -6.17
CA ARG A 739 11.70 14.24 -6.99
C ARG A 739 10.22 14.62 -7.04
N GLU A 740 9.65 15.00 -5.90
CA GLU A 740 8.26 15.45 -5.80
C GLU A 740 8.06 16.89 -6.31
N LYS A 741 9.13 17.60 -6.68
CA LYS A 741 9.14 18.98 -7.18
C LYS A 741 8.41 19.95 -6.25
N ILE A 742 8.72 19.88 -4.97
CA ILE A 742 8.13 20.78 -3.97
C ILE A 742 8.75 22.18 -4.12
N ARG A 743 7.91 23.20 -4.32
CA ARG A 743 8.30 24.62 -4.26
C ARG A 743 8.43 25.03 -2.79
N PHE A 744 9.53 25.70 -2.45
CA PHE A 744 9.81 26.22 -1.12
C PHE A 744 10.01 27.73 -1.18
N VAL A 745 9.23 28.47 -0.39
CA VAL A 745 9.49 29.89 -0.12
C VAL A 745 10.07 30.02 1.28
N ILE A 746 11.29 30.57 1.38
CA ILE A 746 12.00 30.66 2.65
C ILE A 746 11.76 32.02 3.29
N ASP A 747 11.03 32.06 4.40
CA ASP A 747 10.86 33.26 5.22
C ASP A 747 12.06 33.45 6.14
N ALA A 748 12.97 34.35 5.75
CA ALA A 748 14.18 34.68 6.49
C ALA A 748 14.11 36.06 7.14
N ARG A 749 12.89 36.60 7.38
CA ARG A 749 12.69 37.92 8.00
C ARG A 749 13.32 38.05 9.40
N ASP A 750 13.45 36.94 10.11
CA ASP A 750 14.08 36.88 11.44
C ASP A 750 15.60 36.63 11.41
N ILE A 751 16.18 36.41 10.23
CA ILE A 751 17.62 36.15 10.09
C ILE A 751 18.37 37.46 9.90
N VAL A 752 19.35 37.72 10.76
CA VAL A 752 20.09 39.00 10.77
C VAL A 752 21.59 38.80 10.45
N ALA A 753 22.20 37.71 10.92
CA ALA A 753 23.64 37.52 10.77
C ALA A 753 24.04 37.04 9.38
N VAL A 754 25.04 37.67 8.77
CA VAL A 754 25.56 37.30 7.43
C VAL A 754 26.07 35.86 7.37
N LYS A 755 26.64 35.35 8.48
CA LYS A 755 27.06 33.95 8.59
C LYS A 755 25.87 33.00 8.46
N ASP A 756 24.75 33.33 9.09
CA ASP A 756 23.55 32.50 9.08
C ASP A 756 22.87 32.55 7.72
N PHE A 757 22.86 33.71 7.03
CA PHE A 757 22.47 33.78 5.61
C PHE A 757 23.32 32.89 4.71
N ARG A 758 24.64 32.86 4.89
CA ARG A 758 25.52 31.98 4.10
C ARG A 758 25.18 30.50 4.34
N ASN A 759 24.98 30.11 5.61
CA ASN A 759 24.59 28.75 5.95
C ASN A 759 23.20 28.40 5.41
N LEU A 760 22.25 29.33 5.47
CA LEU A 760 20.90 29.18 4.95
C LEU A 760 20.93 28.93 3.44
N ILE A 761 21.64 29.75 2.67
CA ILE A 761 21.79 29.60 1.22
C ILE A 761 22.43 28.25 0.86
N ASN A 762 23.47 27.83 1.61
CA ASN A 762 24.06 26.51 1.41
C ASN A 762 23.05 25.38 1.61
N LYS A 763 22.16 25.50 2.61
CA LYS A 763 21.10 24.51 2.87
C LYS A 763 20.01 24.53 1.79
N MET A 764 19.63 25.73 1.35
CA MET A 764 18.70 25.90 0.22
C MET A 764 19.24 25.21 -1.04
N SER A 765 20.56 25.19 -1.27
CA SER A 765 21.15 24.52 -2.43
C SER A 765 20.92 23.00 -2.51
N TYR A 766 20.53 22.35 -1.41
CA TYR A 766 20.10 20.94 -1.45
C TYR A 766 18.69 20.78 -2.02
N LEU A 767 17.84 21.80 -1.86
CA LEU A 767 16.43 21.82 -2.24
C LEU A 767 16.27 22.54 -3.58
N GLU A 768 16.06 21.79 -4.66
CA GLU A 768 15.95 22.36 -6.02
C GLU A 768 14.80 23.38 -6.15
N GLY A 769 13.72 23.22 -5.37
CA GLY A 769 12.59 24.14 -5.37
C GLY A 769 12.72 25.34 -4.42
N ALA A 770 13.85 25.55 -3.74
CA ALA A 770 14.08 26.64 -2.80
C ALA A 770 14.84 27.81 -3.43
N GLU A 771 14.24 28.44 -4.45
CA GLU A 771 14.86 29.53 -5.22
C GLU A 771 14.45 30.93 -4.72
N GLU A 772 13.58 31.00 -3.71
CA GLU A 772 12.89 32.22 -3.31
C GLU A 772 13.01 32.48 -1.79
N ILE A 773 13.27 33.74 -1.42
CA ILE A 773 13.45 34.16 -0.03
C ILE A 773 12.71 35.47 0.28
N VAL A 774 12.09 35.53 1.47
CA VAL A 774 11.45 36.73 2.02
C VAL A 774 12.33 37.32 3.11
N VAL A 775 12.62 38.62 3.06
CA VAL A 775 13.53 39.30 3.99
C VAL A 775 13.08 40.75 4.24
N ASN A 776 13.26 41.25 5.46
CA ASN A 776 12.86 42.63 5.80
C ASN A 776 13.87 43.70 5.35
N ARG A 777 15.18 43.39 5.44
CA ARG A 777 16.28 44.32 5.10
C ARG A 777 17.50 43.54 4.60
N ILE A 778 18.07 43.96 3.48
CA ILE A 778 19.25 43.33 2.86
C ILE A 778 20.42 44.33 2.90
N ASN A 779 21.54 43.95 3.50
CA ASN A 779 22.80 44.69 3.34
C ASN A 779 23.56 44.25 2.08
N ASP A 780 24.52 45.04 1.61
CA ASP A 780 25.24 44.76 0.35
C ASP A 780 25.90 43.37 0.31
N SER A 781 26.40 42.89 1.46
CA SER A 781 27.00 41.55 1.55
C SER A 781 25.98 40.44 1.33
N VAL A 782 24.79 40.55 1.91
CA VAL A 782 23.69 39.59 1.70
C VAL A 782 23.17 39.70 0.26
N LYS A 783 23.07 40.92 -0.30
CA LYS A 783 22.64 41.13 -1.69
C LYS A 783 23.55 40.42 -2.69
N VAL A 784 24.86 40.55 -2.51
CA VAL A 784 25.86 39.86 -3.35
C VAL A 784 25.74 38.34 -3.18
N LEU A 785 25.57 37.84 -1.96
CA LEU A 785 25.38 36.41 -1.71
C LEU A 785 24.16 35.83 -2.43
N LEU A 786 23.01 36.51 -2.36
CA LEU A 786 21.77 36.08 -3.01
C LEU A 786 21.90 36.08 -4.54
N ASN A 787 22.44 37.15 -5.11
CA ASN A 787 22.66 37.26 -6.56
C ASN A 787 23.59 36.18 -7.11
N ASN A 788 24.71 35.90 -6.42
CA ASN A 788 25.67 34.89 -6.86
C ASN A 788 25.09 33.47 -6.87
N ASN A 789 24.09 33.20 -6.02
CA ASN A 789 23.44 31.90 -5.93
C ASN A 789 22.07 31.87 -6.64
N ARG A 790 21.72 32.92 -7.40
CA ARG A 790 20.46 33.05 -8.15
C ARG A 790 19.20 32.93 -7.28
N ILE A 791 19.27 33.38 -6.03
CA ILE A 791 18.12 33.38 -5.12
C ILE A 791 17.31 34.67 -5.34
N ARG A 792 16.03 34.52 -5.66
CA ARG A 792 15.10 35.63 -5.86
C ARG A 792 14.61 36.15 -4.50
N VAL A 793 14.72 37.45 -4.30
CA VAL A 793 14.10 38.15 -3.16
C VAL A 793 12.65 38.44 -3.52
N ILE A 794 11.74 38.07 -2.63
CA ILE A 794 10.30 38.33 -2.71
C ILE A 794 9.93 39.32 -1.61
N ASP A 795 9.21 40.37 -1.97
CA ASP A 795 8.80 41.41 -1.02
C ASP A 795 7.46 41.10 -0.34
N ALA A 796 7.43 41.22 0.99
CA ALA A 796 6.26 40.92 1.79
C ALA A 796 5.22 42.06 1.66
N GLY A 797 4.02 41.71 1.22
CA GLY A 797 2.90 42.62 0.97
C GLY A 797 2.67 42.92 -0.52
N SER A 798 3.73 43.00 -1.33
CA SER A 798 3.63 43.31 -2.77
C SER A 798 3.71 42.06 -3.65
N ASP A 799 4.66 41.15 -3.37
CA ASP A 799 4.82 39.90 -4.11
C ASP A 799 4.18 38.71 -3.37
N ILE A 800 4.10 38.76 -2.03
CA ILE A 800 3.59 37.67 -1.18
C ILE A 800 2.84 38.19 0.05
N VAL A 801 1.69 37.60 0.39
CA VAL A 801 0.90 37.94 1.58
C VAL A 801 0.75 36.73 2.50
N PHE A 802 0.87 36.94 3.80
CA PHE A 802 0.71 35.93 4.84
C PHE A 802 -0.65 36.10 5.52
N VAL A 803 -1.52 35.12 5.39
CA VAL A 803 -2.90 35.15 5.86
C VAL A 803 -3.05 34.15 7.00
N SER A 804 -3.29 34.63 8.22
CA SER A 804 -3.65 33.81 9.38
C SER A 804 -5.06 34.09 9.90
N LYS A 805 -5.78 35.03 9.26
CA LYS A 805 -7.18 35.36 9.50
C LYS A 805 -7.85 35.81 8.20
N ALA A 806 -9.15 35.56 8.06
CA ALA A 806 -9.90 35.89 6.84
C ALA A 806 -9.95 37.40 6.52
N ASP A 807 -9.81 38.28 7.51
CA ASP A 807 -9.74 39.74 7.32
C ASP A 807 -8.38 40.25 6.80
N GLN A 808 -7.39 39.37 6.69
CA GLN A 808 -6.07 39.66 6.12
C GLN A 808 -5.97 39.28 4.64
N LEU A 809 -7.07 38.85 4.02
CA LEU A 809 -7.09 38.55 2.59
C LEU A 809 -6.73 39.80 1.78
N PRO A 810 -5.86 39.67 0.77
CA PRO A 810 -5.55 40.78 -0.11
C PRO A 810 -6.77 41.14 -0.97
N ALA A 811 -6.73 42.29 -1.64
CA ALA A 811 -7.77 42.68 -2.59
C ALA A 811 -7.88 41.67 -3.75
N ASP A 812 -9.07 41.57 -4.36
CA ASP A 812 -9.37 40.59 -5.42
C ASP A 812 -8.44 40.68 -6.65
N ASP A 813 -7.78 41.83 -6.86
CA ASP A 813 -6.84 42.08 -7.96
C ASP A 813 -5.38 41.71 -7.62
N PHE A 814 -5.10 41.22 -6.41
CA PHE A 814 -3.76 40.80 -6.00
C PHE A 814 -3.28 39.58 -6.79
N SER A 815 -2.14 39.74 -7.48
CA SER A 815 -1.58 38.71 -8.35
C SER A 815 -0.39 37.95 -7.76
N GLY A 816 -0.02 38.24 -6.51
CA GLY A 816 1.14 37.63 -5.83
C GLY A 816 0.83 36.27 -5.20
N ASP A 817 1.80 35.74 -4.47
CA ASP A 817 1.66 34.51 -3.69
C ASP A 817 0.83 34.75 -2.42
N ILE A 818 -0.02 33.78 -2.06
CA ILE A 818 -0.71 33.77 -0.77
C ILE A 818 -0.17 32.60 0.05
N VAL A 819 0.34 32.91 1.24
CA VAL A 819 0.73 31.94 2.25
C VAL A 819 -0.37 31.88 3.29
N LEU A 820 -1.02 30.74 3.36
CA LEU A 820 -1.90 30.43 4.47
C LEU A 820 -1.02 30.08 5.69
N ASN A 821 -0.93 31.03 6.61
CA ASN A 821 0.05 31.11 7.69
C ASN A 821 -0.50 30.54 9.01
N CYS A 822 -1.07 29.34 8.92
CA CYS A 822 -1.57 28.57 10.04
C CYS A 822 -1.00 27.14 9.98
N LEU A 823 -1.10 26.40 11.08
CA LEU A 823 -0.70 25.00 11.20
C LEU A 823 -1.92 24.09 11.22
N TYR A 824 -1.78 22.92 10.59
CA TYR A 824 -2.87 21.96 10.42
C TYR A 824 -2.42 20.55 10.77
N ASP A 825 -3.24 19.87 11.56
CA ASP A 825 -3.04 18.47 11.91
C ASP A 825 -3.81 17.52 10.98
N ASN A 826 -4.91 17.98 10.38
CA ASN A 826 -5.77 17.19 9.49
C ASN A 826 -6.12 17.95 8.20
N TRP A 827 -6.55 17.20 7.18
CA TRP A 827 -6.86 17.75 5.86
C TRP A 827 -8.15 18.57 5.83
N ASP A 828 -9.18 18.20 6.61
CA ASP A 828 -10.48 18.89 6.54
C ASP A 828 -10.38 20.34 7.03
N ASP A 829 -9.59 20.60 8.07
CA ASP A 829 -9.34 21.97 8.53
C ASP A 829 -8.55 22.78 7.50
N LEU A 830 -7.54 22.17 6.87
CA LEU A 830 -6.79 22.82 5.79
C LEU A 830 -7.68 23.09 4.58
N TYR A 831 -8.51 22.12 4.19
CA TYR A 831 -9.41 22.25 3.05
C TYR A 831 -10.48 23.31 3.31
N HIS A 832 -11.03 23.38 4.53
CA HIS A 832 -11.94 24.44 4.93
C HIS A 832 -11.33 25.83 4.71
N ASP A 833 -10.11 26.03 5.17
CA ASP A 833 -9.43 27.31 5.05
C ASP A 833 -9.02 27.60 3.59
N ILE A 834 -8.67 26.56 2.81
CA ILE A 834 -8.45 26.69 1.37
C ILE A 834 -9.69 27.28 0.68
N ARG A 835 -10.88 26.82 1.05
CA ARG A 835 -12.14 27.29 0.45
C ARG A 835 -12.46 28.74 0.83
N ILE A 836 -12.20 29.13 2.07
CA ILE A 836 -12.35 30.52 2.50
C ILE A 836 -11.38 31.43 1.74
N VAL A 837 -10.10 31.05 1.67
CA VAL A 837 -9.03 31.91 1.16
C VAL A 837 -9.00 32.00 -0.37
N TRP A 838 -9.18 30.88 -1.07
CA TRP A 838 -8.96 30.81 -2.52
C TRP A 838 -10.20 30.46 -3.35
N GLU A 839 -11.26 29.95 -2.74
CA GLU A 839 -12.50 29.62 -3.47
C GLU A 839 -13.62 30.64 -3.20
N ASN A 840 -13.50 31.49 -2.18
CA ASN A 840 -14.53 32.44 -1.73
C ASN A 840 -15.90 31.76 -1.51
N ASP A 841 -15.85 30.47 -1.18
CA ASP A 841 -16.96 29.53 -1.18
C ASP A 841 -17.64 29.46 0.20
N LEU A 842 -16.97 29.98 1.23
CA LEU A 842 -17.35 29.92 2.63
C LEU A 842 -17.08 31.26 3.31
N THR A 843 -17.89 31.56 4.33
CA THR A 843 -17.67 32.68 5.25
C THR A 843 -17.33 32.14 6.64
N GLY A 844 -16.30 32.66 7.30
CA GLY A 844 -15.96 32.19 8.64
C GLY A 844 -14.57 32.57 9.11
N HIS A 845 -14.16 31.99 10.23
CA HIS A 845 -12.80 32.08 10.76
C HIS A 845 -11.98 30.88 10.29
N LEU A 846 -10.70 31.11 10.05
CA LEU A 846 -9.77 30.04 9.72
C LEU A 846 -9.67 29.05 10.89
N ARG A 847 -9.65 27.74 10.59
CA ARG A 847 -9.57 26.65 11.58
C ARG A 847 -8.13 26.31 11.96
N GLY A 848 -7.15 26.66 11.14
CA GLY A 848 -5.75 26.38 11.42
C GLY A 848 -5.24 27.05 12.70
N GLU A 849 -4.36 26.36 13.42
CA GLU A 849 -3.73 26.91 14.62
C GLU A 849 -2.75 28.03 14.22
N GLN A 850 -2.82 29.17 14.89
CA GLN A 850 -1.88 30.25 14.64
C GLN A 850 -0.48 29.87 15.12
N VAL A 851 0.53 30.28 14.36
CA VAL A 851 1.93 30.17 14.77
C VAL A 851 2.14 31.09 15.98
N SER A 852 1.98 30.53 17.19
CA SER A 852 2.19 31.25 18.44
C SER A 852 3.59 30.97 18.99
N SER A 853 4.26 32.00 19.48
CA SER A 853 5.51 31.88 20.23
C SER A 853 5.19 31.97 21.72
N GLU A 854 4.81 30.86 22.35
CA GLU A 854 4.56 30.85 23.80
C GLU A 854 5.62 30.16 24.65
N ASN A 855 5.77 30.77 25.82
CA ASN A 855 6.91 30.76 26.71
C ASN A 855 6.90 29.60 27.71
N VAL A 856 8.09 29.32 28.21
CA VAL A 856 8.50 28.13 28.95
C VAL A 856 8.01 28.13 30.41
N SER A 857 7.41 27.01 30.83
CA SER A 857 7.20 26.63 32.23
C SER A 857 8.51 26.53 33.04
N LYS A 858 8.51 27.03 34.29
CA LYS A 858 9.65 26.94 35.22
C LYS A 858 9.86 25.54 35.84
N ALA A 859 9.14 24.51 35.40
CA ALA A 859 9.22 23.16 35.97
C ALA A 859 10.59 22.49 35.77
N VAL A 860 11.00 21.64 36.73
CA VAL A 860 12.26 20.87 36.72
C VAL A 860 11.98 19.46 37.23
N VAL A 861 12.68 18.45 36.69
CA VAL A 861 12.54 17.05 37.10
C VAL A 861 12.84 16.85 38.59
N LYS A 862 11.97 16.08 39.26
CA LYS A 862 12.15 15.64 40.65
C LYS A 862 13.14 14.47 40.74
N LYS A 863 14.03 14.48 41.75
CA LYS A 863 15.03 13.41 41.98
C LYS A 863 14.41 12.01 42.14
N ALA A 864 13.21 11.91 42.72
CA ALA A 864 12.49 10.64 42.89
C ALA A 864 12.17 9.93 41.56
N ASN A 865 12.10 10.68 40.45
CA ASN A 865 11.70 10.16 39.14
C ASN A 865 12.88 9.89 38.21
N GLN A 866 14.12 10.05 38.66
CA GLN A 866 15.33 10.01 37.83
C GLN A 866 15.52 8.74 36.98
N ASN A 867 14.85 7.63 37.34
CA ASN A 867 14.92 6.35 36.63
C ASN A 867 13.69 6.06 35.74
N ARG A 868 12.70 6.97 35.69
CA ARG A 868 11.45 6.80 34.93
C ARG A 868 11.55 7.56 33.62
N PHE A 869 11.44 6.85 32.51
CA PHE A 869 11.63 7.38 31.16
C PHE A 869 10.38 7.12 30.33
N ILE A 870 10.16 7.96 29.31
CA ILE A 870 9.14 7.76 28.28
C ILE A 870 9.80 7.77 26.90
N SER A 871 9.36 6.89 26.01
CA SER A 871 9.80 6.87 24.62
C SER A 871 9.14 8.01 23.84
N LEU A 872 9.96 8.90 23.26
CA LEU A 872 9.53 9.94 22.33
C LEU A 872 9.94 9.50 20.92
N ARG A 873 8.96 9.18 20.07
CA ARG A 873 9.15 8.56 18.75
C ARG A 873 8.42 9.33 17.65
N GLY A 874 8.94 9.24 16.43
CA GLY A 874 8.27 9.79 15.25
C GLY A 874 8.79 11.17 14.87
N ASP A 875 7.87 11.98 14.35
CA ASP A 875 8.09 13.28 13.72
C ASP A 875 8.30 14.40 14.75
N ILE A 876 9.42 14.33 15.48
CA ILE A 876 9.80 15.34 16.47
C ILE A 876 10.41 16.54 15.72
N GLU A 877 9.75 17.69 15.78
CA GLU A 877 10.28 18.95 15.23
C GLU A 877 11.14 19.71 16.25
N ASP A 878 10.56 19.89 17.43
CA ASP A 878 11.13 20.62 18.55
C ASP A 878 11.05 19.79 19.83
N LEU A 879 12.20 19.42 20.37
CA LEU A 879 12.29 18.54 21.54
C LEU A 879 11.65 19.16 22.79
N GLN A 880 11.80 20.47 22.98
CA GLN A 880 11.31 21.14 24.19
C GLN A 880 9.78 21.15 24.21
N THR A 881 9.17 21.45 23.07
CA THR A 881 7.72 21.47 22.86
C THR A 881 7.15 20.06 23.04
N THR A 882 7.73 19.05 22.39
CA THR A 882 7.27 17.66 22.56
C THR A 882 7.30 17.18 24.01
N ILE A 883 8.30 17.59 24.80
CA ILE A 883 8.35 17.27 26.23
C ILE A 883 7.28 18.02 27.03
N LYS A 884 7.03 19.30 26.71
CA LYS A 884 5.99 20.10 27.38
C LYS A 884 4.59 19.56 27.11
N ASP A 885 4.35 19.09 25.89
CA ASP A 885 3.07 18.54 25.44
C ASP A 885 2.83 17.12 25.99
N THR A 886 3.89 16.47 26.50
CA THR A 886 3.75 15.18 27.19
C THR A 886 3.13 15.39 28.56
N ASP A 887 1.94 14.82 28.77
CA ASP A 887 1.17 15.05 29.99
C ASP A 887 1.96 14.71 31.26
N ARG A 888 1.89 15.63 32.23
CA ARG A 888 2.54 15.55 33.55
C ARG A 888 4.03 15.18 33.52
N PHE A 889 4.75 15.50 32.43
CA PHE A 889 6.11 15.04 32.23
C PHE A 889 7.03 15.27 33.44
N PHE A 890 7.10 16.53 33.92
CA PHE A 890 7.95 16.94 35.02
C PHE A 890 7.52 16.37 36.39
N GLU A 891 6.28 15.89 36.52
CA GLU A 891 5.78 15.27 37.74
C GLU A 891 6.12 13.79 37.84
N ARG A 892 6.23 13.09 36.70
CA ARG A 892 6.25 11.62 36.65
C ARG A 892 7.54 11.04 36.09
N PHE A 893 8.25 11.77 35.24
CA PHE A 893 9.44 11.27 34.54
C PHE A 893 10.71 12.01 34.96
N GLY A 894 11.85 11.37 34.72
CA GLY A 894 13.18 11.94 34.88
C GLY A 894 14.06 11.87 33.65
N GLY A 895 13.57 11.27 32.56
CA GLY A 895 14.27 11.23 31.30
C GLY A 895 13.41 10.81 30.12
N ILE A 896 14.01 10.82 28.95
CA ILE A 896 13.39 10.46 27.67
C ILE A 896 14.22 9.39 26.96
N ASN A 897 13.54 8.47 26.28
CA ASN A 897 14.12 7.58 25.29
C ASN A 897 13.80 8.16 23.90
N LEU A 898 14.75 8.93 23.37
CA LEU A 898 14.60 9.79 22.21
C LEU A 898 14.94 9.06 20.92
N ASP A 899 14.08 9.15 19.90
CA ASP A 899 14.36 8.59 18.58
C ASP A 899 15.64 9.18 17.95
N SER A 900 16.54 8.31 17.50
CA SER A 900 17.80 8.71 16.85
C SER A 900 17.59 9.60 15.62
N ARG A 901 16.43 9.51 14.95
CA ARG A 901 16.13 10.32 13.75
C ARG A 901 16.10 11.81 14.06
N TYR A 902 15.58 12.21 15.23
CA TYR A 902 15.62 13.61 15.66
C TYR A 902 17.06 14.12 15.82
N VAL A 903 17.91 13.29 16.47
CA VAL A 903 19.31 13.63 16.71
C VAL A 903 20.06 13.76 15.39
N PHE A 904 19.86 12.82 14.46
CA PHE A 904 20.46 12.87 13.13
C PHE A 904 19.98 14.09 12.33
N ALA A 905 18.68 14.40 12.39
CA ALA A 905 18.05 15.51 11.67
C ALA A 905 18.42 16.89 12.23
N SER A 906 18.88 16.99 13.47
CA SER A 906 19.17 18.27 14.12
C SER A 906 20.60 18.75 13.84
N SER A 907 20.75 20.06 13.62
CA SER A 907 22.06 20.70 13.48
C SER A 907 22.84 20.66 14.80
N ILE A 908 24.16 20.82 14.73
CA ILE A 908 25.01 20.84 15.94
C ILE A 908 24.58 21.96 16.89
N ASP A 909 24.24 23.14 16.36
CA ASP A 909 23.85 24.28 17.20
C ASP A 909 22.48 24.06 17.85
N ARG A 910 21.54 23.42 17.14
CA ARG A 910 20.28 22.97 17.72
C ARG A 910 20.49 21.96 18.85
N VAL A 911 21.35 20.96 18.63
CA VAL A 911 21.68 19.94 19.65
C VAL A 911 22.32 20.59 20.89
N LYS A 912 23.18 21.60 20.73
CA LYS A 912 23.74 22.37 21.87
C LYS A 912 22.66 23.12 22.64
N ALA A 913 21.71 23.75 21.95
CA ALA A 913 20.60 24.46 22.57
C ALA A 913 19.72 23.51 23.39
N ASP A 914 19.35 22.36 22.80
CA ASP A 914 18.62 21.31 23.51
C ASP A 914 19.41 20.76 24.70
N ALA A 915 20.71 20.52 24.55
CA ALA A 915 21.57 20.03 25.64
C ALA A 915 21.61 21.00 26.83
N ALA A 916 21.72 22.30 26.57
CA ALA A 916 21.70 23.33 27.61
C ALA A 916 20.37 23.32 28.37
N TRP A 917 19.25 23.25 27.64
CA TRP A 917 17.91 23.22 28.24
C TRP A 917 17.65 21.92 29.02
N LEU A 918 17.99 20.75 28.47
CA LEU A 918 17.86 19.46 29.16
C LEU A 918 18.67 19.43 30.47
N LYS A 919 19.88 20.01 30.45
CA LYS A 919 20.74 20.13 31.65
C LYS A 919 20.10 21.04 32.70
N GLU A 920 19.54 22.18 32.30
CA GLU A 920 18.80 23.09 33.20
C GLU A 920 17.61 22.37 33.86
N LYS A 921 16.85 21.62 33.07
CA LYS A 921 15.64 20.89 33.51
C LYS A 921 15.92 19.55 34.18
N LYS A 922 17.20 19.14 34.27
CA LYS A 922 17.68 17.87 34.84
C LYS A 922 17.07 16.64 34.18
N ILE A 923 16.82 16.71 32.87
CA ILE A 923 16.25 15.62 32.07
C ILE A 923 17.39 14.74 31.54
N SER A 924 17.31 13.44 31.81
CA SER A 924 18.26 12.46 31.27
C SER A 924 17.83 11.97 29.88
N VAL A 925 18.79 11.67 29.00
CA VAL A 925 18.51 11.20 27.64
C VAL A 925 19.15 9.86 27.35
N VAL A 926 18.34 8.97 26.76
CA VAL A 926 18.74 7.76 26.05
C VAL A 926 18.35 7.95 24.59
N VAL A 927 19.13 7.42 23.64
CA VAL A 927 18.81 7.50 22.21
C VAL A 927 18.47 6.13 21.64
N ASP A 928 17.32 6.00 20.98
CA ASP A 928 16.79 4.75 20.43
C ASP A 928 17.00 4.66 18.91
N PHE A 929 17.73 3.64 18.46
CA PHE A 929 17.95 3.36 17.03
C PHE A 929 16.95 2.35 16.45
N SER A 930 16.02 1.82 17.25
CA SER A 930 15.14 0.72 16.82
C SER A 930 14.34 1.02 15.54
N MET A 931 13.91 2.28 15.34
CA MET A 931 13.14 2.70 14.15
C MET A 931 13.97 2.80 12.87
N VAL A 932 15.29 2.95 12.98
CA VAL A 932 16.20 3.01 11.82
C VAL A 932 16.99 1.72 11.64
N MET A 933 17.01 0.83 12.64
CA MET A 933 17.64 -0.48 12.54
C MET A 933 16.69 -1.47 11.88
N ASP A 934 16.62 -1.38 10.56
CA ASP A 934 15.95 -2.37 9.75
C ASP A 934 16.97 -3.09 8.86
N ASN A 935 16.68 -4.31 8.42
CA ASN A 935 17.63 -5.01 7.56
C ASN A 935 17.71 -4.42 6.13
N TYR A 936 17.08 -3.26 5.85
CA TYR A 936 16.81 -2.81 4.48
C TYR A 936 16.89 -1.29 4.29
N LYS A 937 16.00 -0.49 4.90
CA LYS A 937 15.91 0.98 4.90
C LYS A 937 16.47 1.59 6.20
N GLY A 938 17.77 1.90 6.20
CA GLY A 938 18.41 2.65 7.29
C GLY A 938 19.73 2.03 7.72
N VAL A 939 19.86 1.73 9.01
CA VAL A 939 21.07 1.22 9.65
C VAL A 939 21.03 -0.30 9.71
N THR A 940 21.75 -0.96 8.81
CA THR A 940 21.92 -2.43 8.82
C THR A 940 23.23 -2.85 9.49
N LEU A 941 23.23 -4.02 10.15
CA LEU A 941 24.45 -4.68 10.65
C LEU A 941 24.96 -5.74 9.67
N LEU A 942 24.35 -5.90 8.48
CA LEU A 942 24.70 -6.92 7.50
C LEU A 942 25.73 -6.39 6.50
N LYS A 943 27.00 -6.85 6.60
CA LYS A 943 28.07 -6.47 5.66
C LYS A 943 27.83 -6.90 4.21
N GLN A 944 26.87 -7.80 3.99
CA GLN A 944 26.43 -8.23 2.65
C GLN A 944 25.64 -7.15 1.91
N GLN A 945 25.23 -6.08 2.60
CA GLN A 945 24.62 -4.87 2.06
C GLN A 945 25.61 -3.71 2.21
N PRO A 946 26.69 -3.66 1.42
CA PRO A 946 27.82 -2.77 1.68
C PRO A 946 27.41 -1.29 1.73
N TYR A 947 26.58 -0.83 0.79
CA TYR A 947 26.10 0.56 0.77
C TYR A 947 25.31 0.92 2.05
N GLN A 948 24.27 0.14 2.38
CA GLN A 948 23.47 0.40 3.58
C GLN A 948 24.28 0.22 4.87
N TYR A 949 25.28 -0.67 4.87
CA TYR A 949 26.18 -0.87 6.02
C TYR A 949 27.10 0.33 6.24
N GLU A 950 27.74 0.85 5.18
CA GLU A 950 28.57 2.05 5.25
C GLU A 950 27.74 3.29 5.61
N TRP A 951 26.55 3.42 5.01
CA TRP A 951 25.57 4.44 5.40
C TRP A 951 25.23 4.35 6.89
N GLY A 952 24.90 3.14 7.39
CA GLY A 952 24.59 2.90 8.78
C GLY A 952 25.73 3.30 9.73
N LYS A 953 26.99 3.08 9.32
CA LYS A 953 28.17 3.54 10.09
C LYS A 953 28.29 5.07 10.09
N LYS A 954 28.08 5.73 8.95
CA LYS A 954 28.08 7.21 8.87
C LYS A 954 27.00 7.79 9.77
N TYR A 955 25.78 7.25 9.69
CA TYR A 955 24.65 7.65 10.53
C TYR A 955 24.98 7.46 12.03
N ALA A 956 25.44 6.28 12.43
CA ALA A 956 25.76 6.01 13.83
C ALA A 956 26.90 6.89 14.35
N LYS A 957 27.92 7.18 13.53
CA LYS A 957 29.01 8.09 13.89
C LYS A 957 28.48 9.50 14.19
N ASP A 958 27.69 10.08 13.27
CA ASP A 958 27.08 11.42 13.45
C ASP A 958 26.21 11.48 14.70
N VAL A 959 25.33 10.49 14.89
CA VAL A 959 24.45 10.44 16.06
C VAL A 959 25.25 10.26 17.35
N PHE A 960 26.30 9.44 17.39
CA PHE A 960 27.13 9.27 18.59
C PHE A 960 27.91 10.53 18.95
N GLU A 961 28.40 11.29 17.97
CA GLU A 961 29.04 12.60 18.20
C GLU A 961 28.04 13.61 18.78
N LYS A 962 26.82 13.66 18.23
CA LYS A 962 25.74 14.52 18.76
C LYS A 962 25.22 14.07 20.12
N MET A 963 25.19 12.76 20.39
CA MET A 963 24.88 12.21 21.72
C MET A 963 25.87 12.68 22.77
N HIS A 964 27.16 12.77 22.43
CA HIS A 964 28.17 13.31 23.32
C HIS A 964 27.87 14.76 23.71
N ILE A 965 27.49 15.60 22.73
CA ILE A 965 27.07 17.00 22.96
C ILE A 965 25.80 17.06 23.81
N LEU A 966 24.81 16.20 23.52
CA LEU A 966 23.54 16.12 24.25
C LEU A 966 23.70 15.61 25.70
N GLY A 967 24.84 15.00 26.02
CA GLY A 967 25.08 14.32 27.31
C GLY A 967 24.41 12.95 27.40
N ALA A 968 23.94 12.38 26.29
CA ALA A 968 23.32 11.06 26.22
C ALA A 968 24.38 9.96 26.22
N LYS A 969 24.32 9.05 27.20
CA LYS A 969 25.36 8.00 27.39
C LYS A 969 24.94 6.60 26.95
N GLN A 970 23.68 6.40 26.58
CA GLN A 970 23.15 5.08 26.20
C GLN A 970 22.43 5.15 24.86
N ALA A 971 22.77 4.23 23.96
CA ALA A 971 22.12 4.01 22.67
C ALA A 971 21.42 2.65 22.67
N VAL A 972 20.11 2.60 22.36
CA VAL A 972 19.35 1.36 22.26
C VAL A 972 19.46 0.82 20.83
N PHE A 973 19.97 -0.40 20.69
CA PHE A 973 20.14 -1.10 19.42
C PHE A 973 19.25 -2.34 19.40
N MET A 974 18.75 -2.69 18.21
CA MET A 974 17.93 -3.89 18.00
C MET A 974 18.65 -4.89 17.09
N LEU A 975 18.68 -6.17 17.48
CA LEU A 975 19.17 -7.25 16.59
C LEU A 975 18.02 -7.87 15.82
N MET A 976 18.19 -7.92 14.50
CA MET A 976 17.10 -8.24 13.59
C MET A 976 16.95 -9.72 13.26
N SER A 977 17.94 -10.58 13.55
CA SER A 977 17.93 -12.00 13.17
C SER A 977 17.39 -12.92 14.28
N ARG A 978 16.45 -13.84 13.94
CA ARG A 978 15.83 -14.81 14.87
C ARG A 978 16.77 -15.94 15.38
N GLY A 979 18.08 -15.81 15.19
CA GLY A 979 19.08 -16.83 15.55
C GLY A 979 20.31 -16.89 14.66
N LYS A 980 20.69 -15.78 13.99
CA LYS A 980 21.85 -15.70 13.08
C LYS A 980 22.89 -14.70 13.58
N ASN A 981 23.07 -14.65 14.91
CA ASN A 981 23.89 -13.64 15.59
C ASN A 981 25.32 -13.59 15.03
N ASP A 982 25.85 -14.70 14.55
CA ASP A 982 27.23 -14.81 14.02
C ASP A 982 27.53 -13.82 12.88
N LEU A 983 26.56 -13.56 12.00
CA LEU A 983 26.76 -12.69 10.83
C LEU A 983 26.81 -11.20 11.18
N VAL A 984 26.19 -10.79 12.29
CA VAL A 984 26.13 -9.39 12.73
C VAL A 984 27.08 -9.08 13.87
N ARG A 985 27.76 -10.08 14.44
CA ARG A 985 28.70 -9.92 15.56
C ARG A 985 29.85 -8.96 15.23
N ASP A 986 30.52 -9.19 14.11
CA ASP A 986 31.67 -8.37 13.71
C ASP A 986 31.27 -6.92 13.46
N SER A 987 30.13 -6.73 12.81
CA SER A 987 29.51 -5.43 12.61
C SER A 987 29.20 -4.75 13.94
N LEU A 988 28.55 -5.44 14.87
CA LEU A 988 28.23 -4.89 16.18
C LEU A 988 29.48 -4.55 17.00
N ARG A 989 30.55 -5.35 16.90
CA ARG A 989 31.86 -5.00 17.48
C ARG A 989 32.41 -3.70 16.88
N GLU A 990 32.25 -3.49 15.58
CA GLU A 990 32.68 -2.27 14.88
C GLU A 990 31.88 -1.05 15.37
N PHE A 991 30.55 -1.12 15.40
CA PHE A 991 29.70 -0.06 15.94
C PHE A 991 30.00 0.22 17.41
N SER A 992 30.25 -0.82 18.21
CA SER A 992 30.64 -0.69 19.61
C SER A 992 31.93 0.11 19.78
N LYS A 993 32.93 -0.08 18.92
CA LYS A 993 34.17 0.71 18.95
C LYS A 993 33.91 2.19 18.64
N ILE A 994 33.00 2.49 17.71
CA ILE A 994 32.61 3.89 17.39
C ILE A 994 31.90 4.51 18.60
N ALA A 995 31.02 3.75 19.28
CA ALA A 995 30.33 4.20 20.48
C ALA A 995 31.30 4.51 21.64
N VAL A 996 32.31 3.66 21.89
CA VAL A 996 33.33 3.88 22.94
C VAL A 996 34.07 5.20 22.74
N LYS A 997 34.43 5.54 21.50
CA LYS A 997 35.13 6.80 21.18
C LYS A 997 34.34 8.05 21.58
N ASN A 998 33.01 7.94 21.62
CA ASN A 998 32.10 9.02 21.99
C ASN A 998 31.54 8.89 23.43
N ASN A 999 32.09 7.97 24.24
CA ASN A 999 31.62 7.65 25.59
C ASN A 999 30.14 7.18 25.63
N VAL A 1000 29.74 6.39 24.63
CA VAL A 1000 28.39 5.82 24.50
C VAL A 1000 28.40 4.31 24.78
N GLN A 1001 27.46 3.87 25.61
CA GLN A 1001 27.14 2.46 25.84
C GLN A 1001 26.05 2.01 24.88
N ILE A 1002 26.23 0.85 24.24
CA ILE A 1002 25.18 0.23 23.43
C ILE A 1002 24.35 -0.71 24.31
N THR A 1003 23.02 -0.59 24.25
CA THR A 1003 22.08 -1.42 24.98
C THR A 1003 21.23 -2.21 24.00
N LEU A 1004 21.40 -3.53 23.96
CA LEU A 1004 20.70 -4.44 23.05
C LEU A 1004 19.29 -4.73 23.56
N ARG A 1005 18.28 -4.30 22.82
CA ARG A 1005 16.87 -4.56 23.08
C ARG A 1005 16.50 -6.02 22.85
N THR A 1006 15.79 -6.63 23.81
CA THR A 1006 15.12 -7.94 23.59
C THR A 1006 13.84 -7.76 22.77
N ARG A 1007 13.55 -8.74 21.90
CA ARG A 1007 12.38 -8.76 21.01
C ARG A 1007 11.92 -10.20 20.73
N THR A 1008 10.78 -10.38 20.07
CA THR A 1008 10.27 -11.71 19.72
C THR A 1008 11.24 -12.46 18.79
N GLY A 1009 11.91 -13.48 19.35
CA GLY A 1009 12.97 -14.25 18.68
C GLY A 1009 14.37 -14.09 19.29
N LEU A 1010 14.61 -12.98 20.00
CA LEU A 1010 15.82 -12.67 20.78
C LEU A 1010 15.43 -12.39 22.24
N MET A 1011 15.17 -13.46 22.99
CA MET A 1011 14.89 -13.41 24.43
C MET A 1011 16.19 -13.17 25.22
N TYR A 1012 16.06 -12.81 26.50
CA TYR A 1012 17.19 -12.49 27.37
C TYR A 1012 18.37 -13.48 27.28
N ARG A 1013 18.10 -14.79 27.38
CA ARG A 1013 19.15 -15.84 27.33
C ARG A 1013 20.01 -15.75 26.05
N LYS A 1014 19.38 -15.55 24.90
CA LYS A 1014 20.08 -15.40 23.61
C LYS A 1014 20.84 -14.08 23.53
N ALA A 1015 20.31 -13.01 24.13
CA ALA A 1015 21.02 -11.73 24.19
C ALA A 1015 22.30 -11.83 25.03
N VAL A 1016 22.29 -12.61 26.12
CA VAL A 1016 23.49 -12.92 26.92
C VAL A 1016 24.51 -13.70 26.10
N GLU A 1017 24.10 -14.72 25.34
CA GLU A 1017 25.01 -15.45 24.44
C GLU A 1017 25.71 -14.51 23.43
N VAL A 1018 24.98 -13.54 22.88
CA VAL A 1018 25.57 -12.51 22.01
C VAL A 1018 26.56 -11.67 22.79
N LEU A 1019 26.17 -11.13 23.94
CA LEU A 1019 27.00 -10.27 24.77
C LEU A 1019 28.33 -10.96 25.15
N ASP A 1020 28.26 -12.18 25.65
CA ASP A 1020 29.43 -12.97 26.04
C ASP A 1020 30.36 -13.22 24.85
N SER A 1021 29.78 -13.48 23.66
CA SER A 1021 30.56 -13.68 22.44
C SER A 1021 31.22 -12.41 21.89
N LEU A 1022 30.71 -11.20 22.21
CA LEU A 1022 31.27 -9.94 21.72
C LEU A 1022 32.56 -9.53 22.46
N GLY A 1023 32.66 -9.88 23.75
CA GLY A 1023 33.77 -9.47 24.62
C GLY A 1023 33.87 -7.95 24.82
N GLN A 1024 32.79 -7.19 24.60
CA GLN A 1024 32.75 -5.74 24.73
C GLN A 1024 32.07 -5.32 26.04
N LYS A 1025 32.77 -4.55 26.89
CA LYS A 1025 32.24 -4.12 28.21
C LYS A 1025 31.18 -3.01 28.12
N ASN A 1026 31.18 -2.24 27.04
CA ASN A 1026 30.23 -1.13 26.78
C ASN A 1026 28.94 -1.60 26.09
N VAL A 1027 28.71 -2.90 25.96
CA VAL A 1027 27.46 -3.47 25.46
C VAL A 1027 26.67 -4.05 26.63
N LYS A 1028 25.38 -3.73 26.73
CA LYS A 1028 24.45 -4.21 27.77
C LYS A 1028 23.13 -4.66 27.14
N ILE A 1029 22.16 -5.09 27.96
CA ILE A 1029 20.86 -5.60 27.51
C ILE A 1029 19.74 -4.70 28.05
N ALA A 1030 18.77 -4.37 27.18
CA ALA A 1030 17.47 -3.83 27.55
C ALA A 1030 16.43 -4.96 27.50
N CYS A 1031 15.94 -5.38 28.65
CA CYS A 1031 14.91 -6.42 28.74
C CYS A 1031 13.53 -5.80 28.50
N SER A 1032 12.66 -6.48 27.75
CA SER A 1032 11.32 -6.00 27.42
C SER A 1032 10.21 -6.87 28.01
N THR A 1033 9.18 -6.24 28.54
CA THR A 1033 7.95 -6.90 28.99
C THR A 1033 7.12 -7.50 27.85
N MET A 1034 7.41 -7.14 26.59
CA MET A 1034 6.77 -7.74 25.43
C MET A 1034 7.20 -9.20 25.15
N THR A 1035 8.37 -9.61 25.66
CA THR A 1035 9.09 -10.78 25.11
C THR A 1035 9.38 -11.87 26.10
N ASP A 1036 9.63 -11.50 27.35
CA ASP A 1036 9.99 -12.41 28.41
C ASP A 1036 8.76 -12.62 29.31
N LYS A 1037 8.41 -13.88 29.58
CA LYS A 1037 7.20 -14.23 30.37
C LYS A 1037 7.30 -13.79 31.85
N ASP A 1038 8.52 -13.56 32.33
CA ASP A 1038 8.82 -13.01 33.65
C ASP A 1038 10.11 -12.16 33.58
N PRO A 1039 10.04 -10.94 33.02
CA PRO A 1039 11.20 -10.07 32.90
C PRO A 1039 11.72 -9.63 34.28
N VAL A 1040 10.85 -9.65 35.29
CA VAL A 1040 11.17 -9.31 36.69
C VAL A 1040 12.06 -10.38 37.31
N GLY A 1041 11.70 -11.64 37.14
CA GLY A 1041 12.52 -12.78 37.56
C GLY A 1041 13.85 -12.83 36.81
N VAL A 1042 13.85 -12.54 35.51
CA VAL A 1042 15.07 -12.43 34.71
C VAL A 1042 16.02 -11.36 35.26
N TYR A 1043 15.51 -10.16 35.58
CA TYR A 1043 16.31 -9.10 36.18
C TYR A 1043 16.87 -9.48 37.56
N LYS A 1044 16.04 -10.09 38.42
CA LYS A 1044 16.49 -10.58 39.74
C LYS A 1044 17.59 -11.64 39.62
N GLN A 1045 17.48 -12.54 38.64
CA GLN A 1045 18.50 -13.57 38.37
C GLN A 1045 19.81 -12.97 37.84
N ASP A 1046 19.73 -11.96 36.98
CA ASP A 1046 20.91 -11.25 36.45
C ASP A 1046 21.65 -10.43 37.53
N LYS A 1047 20.97 -10.06 38.62
CA LYS A 1047 21.50 -9.21 39.70
C LYS A 1047 22.09 -7.88 39.19
N GLY A 1048 21.55 -7.36 38.08
CA GLY A 1048 22.03 -6.13 37.43
C GLY A 1048 23.40 -6.23 36.76
N LYS A 1049 23.87 -7.44 36.44
CA LYS A 1049 25.17 -7.66 35.80
C LYS A 1049 25.18 -7.20 34.33
N ASN A 1050 24.15 -7.60 33.57
CA ASN A 1050 24.06 -7.39 32.13
C ASN A 1050 22.93 -6.44 31.73
N ILE A 1051 21.87 -6.32 32.55
CA ILE A 1051 20.71 -5.49 32.23
C ILE A 1051 20.94 -4.06 32.70
N SER A 1052 20.89 -3.10 31.76
CA SER A 1052 20.99 -1.66 32.06
C SER A 1052 19.66 -0.92 31.96
N MET A 1053 18.62 -1.56 31.42
CA MET A 1053 17.32 -0.95 31.15
C MET A 1053 16.20 -1.99 31.09
N ILE A 1054 14.99 -1.57 31.46
CA ILE A 1054 13.75 -2.33 31.25
C ILE A 1054 12.79 -1.51 30.37
N LEU A 1055 12.32 -2.10 29.29
CA LEU A 1055 11.35 -1.52 28.35
C LEU A 1055 9.96 -2.07 28.68
N LEU A 1056 9.05 -1.17 29.04
CA LEU A 1056 7.70 -1.45 29.52
C LEU A 1056 6.70 -1.21 28.39
N SER A 1057 6.18 -2.28 27.83
CA SER A 1057 5.14 -2.29 26.80
C SER A 1057 4.43 -3.64 26.76
N SER A 1058 3.24 -3.67 26.18
CA SER A 1058 2.51 -4.90 25.90
C SER A 1058 2.61 -5.27 24.41
N ALA A 1059 2.61 -6.56 24.10
CA ALA A 1059 2.61 -7.04 22.72
C ALA A 1059 1.21 -7.52 22.32
N GLY A 1060 0.65 -6.94 21.25
CA GLY A 1060 -0.59 -7.43 20.64
C GLY A 1060 -0.46 -8.86 20.10
N LYS A 1061 -1.57 -9.60 19.99
CA LYS A 1061 -1.65 -10.91 19.31
C LYS A 1061 -1.54 -10.76 17.77
N GLY A 1062 -0.53 -10.03 17.29
CA GLY A 1062 -0.29 -9.71 15.88
C GLY A 1062 0.63 -10.71 15.17
N LEU A 1063 1.08 -10.40 13.94
CA LEU A 1063 2.19 -11.11 13.32
C LEU A 1063 3.48 -10.66 14.02
N ASP A 1064 4.21 -11.62 14.58
CA ASP A 1064 5.54 -11.43 15.15
C ASP A 1064 5.69 -10.46 16.35
N ASN A 1065 4.60 -10.01 16.98
CA ASN A 1065 4.59 -9.14 18.18
C ASN A 1065 5.41 -7.84 18.01
N ILE A 1066 5.21 -7.14 16.89
CA ILE A 1066 6.04 -5.98 16.50
C ILE A 1066 5.41 -4.61 16.79
N ILE A 1067 4.14 -4.56 17.21
CA ILE A 1067 3.49 -3.34 17.70
C ILE A 1067 3.68 -3.25 19.22
N THR A 1068 4.10 -2.08 19.71
CA THR A 1068 4.24 -1.76 21.13
C THR A 1068 2.98 -1.08 21.65
N TYR A 1069 2.22 -1.75 22.51
CA TYR A 1069 1.03 -1.18 23.17
C TYR A 1069 1.37 -0.64 24.56
N PRO A 1070 0.56 0.29 25.12
CA PRO A 1070 0.60 0.66 26.53
C PRO A 1070 0.58 -0.58 27.43
N VAL A 1071 1.37 -0.56 28.51
CA VAL A 1071 1.56 -1.75 29.36
C VAL A 1071 0.28 -2.13 30.11
N SER A 1072 -0.56 -1.15 30.44
CA SER A 1072 -1.89 -1.31 31.07
C SER A 1072 -2.87 -2.13 30.23
N MET A 1073 -2.67 -2.24 28.91
CA MET A 1073 -3.55 -3.03 28.04
C MET A 1073 -3.37 -4.54 28.18
N GLN A 1074 -2.27 -5.01 28.78
CA GLN A 1074 -2.01 -6.43 29.11
C GLN A 1074 -2.27 -7.44 27.96
N MET A 1075 -2.03 -7.05 26.70
CA MET A 1075 -2.23 -7.87 25.50
C MET A 1075 -1.45 -9.21 25.49
N SER A 1076 -0.31 -9.27 26.19
CA SER A 1076 0.60 -10.44 26.24
C SER A 1076 0.53 -11.26 27.53
N GLY A 1077 -0.46 -11.01 28.40
CA GLY A 1077 -0.62 -11.66 29.72
C GLY A 1077 -0.37 -10.71 30.90
N GLU A 1078 -0.63 -11.18 32.12
CA GLU A 1078 -0.42 -10.38 33.34
C GLU A 1078 1.07 -10.09 33.59
N ILE A 1079 1.39 -8.81 33.78
CA ILE A 1079 2.74 -8.34 34.10
C ILE A 1079 2.74 -7.88 35.57
N ASN A 1080 3.66 -8.40 36.40
CA ASN A 1080 3.79 -7.99 37.79
C ASN A 1080 4.56 -6.67 37.95
N VAL A 1081 3.86 -5.56 37.75
CA VAL A 1081 4.44 -4.22 37.73
C VAL A 1081 4.84 -3.68 39.11
N LYS A 1082 4.19 -4.13 40.19
CA LYS A 1082 4.47 -3.68 41.57
C LYS A 1082 5.90 -4.00 42.03
N GLU A 1083 6.50 -5.07 41.53
CA GLU A 1083 7.88 -5.45 41.83
C GLU A 1083 8.90 -4.79 40.89
N LEU A 1084 8.47 -4.39 39.69
CA LEU A 1084 9.28 -3.65 38.72
C LEU A 1084 9.54 -2.21 39.17
N SER A 1085 8.52 -1.51 39.67
CA SER A 1085 8.65 -0.10 40.10
C SER A 1085 9.66 0.11 41.25
N LYS A 1086 10.06 -0.95 41.96
CA LYS A 1086 11.05 -0.93 43.05
C LYS A 1086 12.51 -1.03 42.57
N GLN A 1087 12.75 -1.35 41.30
CA GLN A 1087 14.10 -1.56 40.77
C GLN A 1087 14.83 -0.24 40.49
N LYS A 1088 16.14 -0.17 40.80
CA LYS A 1088 16.98 1.03 40.60
C LYS A 1088 17.52 1.22 39.17
N VAL A 1089 17.05 0.43 38.22
CA VAL A 1089 17.44 0.48 36.80
C VAL A 1089 16.53 1.46 36.04
N ILE A 1090 16.99 1.95 34.88
CA ILE A 1090 16.16 2.76 33.98
C ILE A 1090 14.95 1.96 33.52
N GLN A 1091 13.76 2.53 33.68
CA GLN A 1091 12.48 1.98 33.25
C GLN A 1091 11.87 2.90 32.21
N VAL A 1092 11.65 2.39 31.00
CA VAL A 1092 11.12 3.17 29.88
C VAL A 1092 9.70 2.73 29.59
N LEU A 1093 8.73 3.63 29.70
CA LEU A 1093 7.42 3.47 29.07
C LEU A 1093 7.61 3.51 27.56
N ASP A 1094 7.47 2.34 26.94
CA ASP A 1094 7.88 2.06 25.57
C ASP A 1094 6.71 1.75 24.63
N GLY A 1095 5.48 1.83 25.14
CA GLY A 1095 4.25 1.74 24.37
C GLY A 1095 4.11 2.91 23.40
N GLU A 1096 3.39 2.70 22.30
CA GLU A 1096 2.90 3.79 21.46
C GLU A 1096 1.57 4.28 22.06
N TYR A 1097 1.52 5.53 22.50
CA TYR A 1097 0.34 6.17 23.09
C TYR A 1097 -0.40 6.96 22.01
N LEU A 1098 -1.70 6.70 21.85
CA LEU A 1098 -2.57 7.41 20.91
C LEU A 1098 -3.30 8.60 21.55
N SER A 1099 -3.26 8.72 22.88
CA SER A 1099 -3.87 9.79 23.65
C SER A 1099 -3.21 9.91 25.03
N ASN A 1100 -3.36 11.07 25.67
CA ASN A 1100 -2.93 11.28 27.06
C ASN A 1100 -3.68 10.36 28.03
N ASP A 1101 -4.93 9.99 27.73
CA ASP A 1101 -5.71 9.02 28.53
C ASP A 1101 -5.10 7.60 28.54
N GLU A 1102 -4.44 7.19 27.45
CA GLU A 1102 -3.67 5.94 27.45
C GLU A 1102 -2.41 6.04 28.32
N LEU A 1103 -1.78 7.21 28.35
CA LEU A 1103 -0.59 7.47 29.17
C LEU A 1103 -0.94 7.52 30.66
N GLU A 1104 -1.98 8.26 31.06
CA GLU A 1104 -2.42 8.33 32.46
C GLU A 1104 -2.83 6.94 32.98
N ARG A 1105 -3.51 6.12 32.17
CA ARG A 1105 -3.81 4.73 32.55
C ARG A 1105 -2.56 3.89 32.77
N ASP A 1106 -1.52 4.07 31.97
CA ASP A 1106 -0.22 3.42 32.21
C ASP A 1106 0.44 3.93 33.47
N LEU A 1107 0.42 5.24 33.74
CA LEU A 1107 1.00 5.84 34.94
C LEU A 1107 0.31 5.31 36.22
N GLU A 1108 -1.02 5.24 36.23
CA GLU A 1108 -1.80 4.65 37.31
C GLU A 1108 -1.47 3.16 37.50
N PHE A 1109 -1.42 2.41 36.40
CA PHE A 1109 -1.08 0.99 36.42
C PHE A 1109 0.33 0.73 36.94
N MET A 1110 1.27 1.62 36.63
CA MET A 1110 2.65 1.59 37.13
C MET A 1110 2.80 2.08 38.58
N GLY A 1111 1.79 2.76 39.12
CA GLY A 1111 1.86 3.46 40.40
C GLY A 1111 2.90 4.59 40.40
N TRP A 1112 3.06 5.28 39.26
CA TRP A 1112 4.02 6.36 39.07
C TRP A 1112 3.48 7.71 39.50
#